data_AF-A0A497QY06-F1
#
_entry.id   AF-A0A497QY06-F1
#
_cell.length_a   1.000
_cell.length_b   1.000
_cell.length_c   1.000
_cell.angle_alpha   90.00
_cell.angle_beta   90.00
_cell.angle_gamma   90.00
#
_symmetry.space_group_name_H-M   'P 1'
#
loop_
_entity.id
_entity.type
_entity.pdbx_description
1 polymer ?
#
loop_
_entity_poly.entity_id
_entity_poly.type
_entity_poly.pdbx_seq_one_letter_code
_entity_poly.pdbx_strand_id
1 'polypeptide(L)'
;MASRLEKMIAREKIIERSAAEFFEANKAIAGFDNPTRSTYTSVRELVENALDAAEKGGFLPDIEVKIELMSAEEIGELMGIADYQIAEDASSEFIRLTVRDNGIGIRHSDIPKLFGRVLTGSNYGERQSRGRFGLGAKMVLIYSQSTIRVPFEIKSRLALSKKKVNDYTSHYKLFIDIVKNAPEIVEEKRYTGKSKHQLKTHGTEVSVCFAGTWSRSKRYIYEYFEEMAVITPYASFTIYTPDDPETPIIHNRTVEVIPPPPIEMPLHPIGTDINQLKSEISRTKAKTMKEFLKTHFQRIGDKTALEVLRISKISPSKNPIKLDEMELRRLIHEGFTKVKFYPPDGKCLSPLGHENLEAGLRDVYKPEFTCSESRPPSSYSGHAFQVEVAIGYGGENLSPPYKLVRFANRIPLLFGEGNDLIKKTIESINWSNYKTNLNNDPLIFAVSLVSTKIPFPETSKEYIAEVDEIRKELRLCLQKAGRKLMKFQHALKRREQQARRMRIFEKYAPVVTSIVGQMLGKMDEDEFQFLFSSTQFNKCLKLREGSIFLPKNPIPIEALPLESIESVDLERYDIQTLQDLILLDEEQLQELISLGLSEEAIDQAQQILTAILELPEIAKDELVESVSAVALDEFAKERGILSGLELYHGIDPVTALPGIGPATAKAMRTHGIRTVKDFFLTDNNDLISSNLSKSMITDLKAKCYVDVLPNLSSKTFEELNNKKIYSVLDFLEADKKVLVQIYGLTEERVNALISLIRQNLDLDIEELRSPAKPEELESDEEEIIVAPKKVQLPAPPPNFLEADAPVNKMEGVGKAMAEKLIAKNIDTVAKFYMAANSRLLKIKGLGAKTIATNRGNTDVIVLPRINFEGKRDLNMMGIFTVKQFLEADDDSLINVRGLRSPTINKLKLAIEEKLLMTPGSRVVPKRKSTKSKTRTNAVATRPHPTAKKKAALKTSAKKPAAKRDQSIAEFLGTKKAKVPAAEQKRVSTPPKGLLAPSLRISKVPGLGKITEERLLKIGVKTVGDIYKKDIRKLANIKGLDEQKIIEIRKMLSVEVLPHITSAIKKELNAVGIFTVKQFQNAKIAKTSAVKGLGVKTVKTIRKNIIHAFKTSAELENL
;
A
#
# COMPACT_ATOMS: atom_id res chain seq x y z
N MET A 1 7.65 -45.77 -46.86
CA MET A 1 7.51 -44.60 -45.96
C MET A 1 8.59 -43.55 -46.19
N ALA A 2 9.87 -43.92 -46.31
CA ALA A 2 10.98 -42.97 -46.51
C ALA A 2 10.79 -42.01 -47.70
N SER A 3 10.41 -42.48 -48.90
CA SER A 3 10.23 -41.57 -50.07
C SER A 3 8.97 -40.69 -49.99
N ARG A 4 8.00 -41.05 -49.14
CA ARG A 4 6.82 -40.22 -48.83
C ARG A 4 7.20 -39.12 -47.82
N LEU A 5 8.10 -39.43 -46.88
CA LEU A 5 8.70 -38.46 -45.97
C LEU A 5 9.61 -37.48 -46.72
N GLU A 6 10.47 -37.95 -47.63
CA GLU A 6 11.32 -37.08 -48.47
C GLU A 6 10.49 -36.16 -49.37
N LYS A 7 9.40 -36.65 -49.96
CA LYS A 7 8.47 -35.81 -50.72
C LYS A 7 7.66 -34.84 -49.84
N MET A 8 7.46 -35.14 -48.55
CA MET A 8 6.83 -34.22 -47.60
C MET A 8 7.82 -33.15 -47.12
N ILE A 9 9.06 -33.52 -46.82
CA ILE A 9 10.15 -32.60 -46.45
C ILE A 9 10.50 -31.69 -47.63
N ALA A 10 10.51 -32.22 -48.87
CA ALA A 10 10.71 -31.42 -50.09
C ALA A 10 9.51 -30.52 -50.45
N ARG A 11 8.36 -30.67 -49.79
CA ARG A 11 7.16 -29.83 -49.98
C ARG A 11 7.07 -28.66 -49.01
N GLU A 12 7.90 -28.63 -47.97
CA GLU A 12 8.00 -27.46 -47.10
C GLU A 12 8.74 -26.35 -47.87
N LYS A 13 7.98 -25.43 -48.47
CA LYS A 13 8.54 -24.21 -49.05
C LYS A 13 9.11 -23.36 -47.92
N ILE A 14 10.42 -23.14 -47.95
CA ILE A 14 11.06 -22.10 -47.15
C ILE A 14 10.57 -20.76 -47.71
N ILE A 15 9.85 -19.99 -46.89
CA ILE A 15 9.32 -18.67 -47.25
C ILE A 15 10.08 -17.64 -46.43
N GLU A 16 10.79 -16.75 -47.11
CA GLU A 16 11.36 -15.54 -46.49
C GLU A 16 10.31 -14.43 -46.49
N ARG A 17 10.21 -13.71 -45.37
CA ARG A 17 9.30 -12.56 -45.24
C ARG A 17 10.07 -11.29 -45.00
N SER A 18 9.59 -10.20 -45.60
CA SER A 18 10.12 -8.87 -45.33
C SER A 18 9.81 -8.44 -43.89
N ALA A 19 10.52 -7.44 -43.36
CA ALA A 19 10.20 -6.89 -42.04
C ALA A 19 8.77 -6.31 -42.00
N ALA A 20 8.34 -5.63 -43.07
CA ALA A 20 6.99 -5.08 -43.15
C ALA A 20 5.93 -6.19 -43.18
N GLU A 21 6.17 -7.25 -43.94
CA GLU A 21 5.28 -8.42 -44.02
C GLU A 21 5.20 -9.17 -42.68
N PHE A 22 6.31 -9.28 -41.95
CA PHE A 22 6.32 -9.85 -40.61
C PHE A 22 5.42 -9.05 -39.66
N PHE A 23 5.54 -7.72 -39.63
CA PHE A 23 4.75 -6.89 -38.73
C PHE A 23 3.29 -6.74 -39.15
N GLU A 24 3.00 -6.78 -40.45
CA GLU A 24 1.63 -6.86 -40.96
C GLU A 24 0.94 -8.15 -40.51
N ALA A 25 1.64 -9.29 -40.57
CA ALA A 25 1.10 -10.56 -40.07
C ALA A 25 1.01 -10.60 -38.53
N ASN A 26 1.78 -9.78 -37.81
CA ASN A 26 1.89 -9.81 -36.35
C ASN A 26 1.64 -8.44 -35.69
N LYS A 27 0.59 -7.73 -36.14
CA LYS A 27 0.23 -6.38 -35.67
C LYS A 27 0.09 -6.25 -34.14
N ALA A 28 -0.37 -7.30 -33.48
CA ALA A 28 -0.50 -7.36 -32.02
C ALA A 28 0.84 -7.10 -31.28
N ILE A 29 1.98 -7.49 -31.86
CA ILE A 29 3.32 -7.26 -31.27
C ILE A 29 3.59 -5.76 -31.09
N ALA A 30 3.04 -4.92 -31.97
CA ALA A 30 3.20 -3.47 -31.92
C ALA A 30 2.03 -2.74 -31.24
N GLY A 31 1.10 -3.47 -30.59
CA GLY A 31 -0.07 -2.87 -29.92
C GLY A 31 -1.27 -2.60 -30.82
N PHE A 32 -1.30 -3.18 -32.03
CA PHE A 32 -2.42 -3.11 -32.97
C PHE A 32 -3.18 -4.45 -32.98
N ASP A 33 -3.74 -4.82 -31.83
CA ASP A 33 -4.46 -6.08 -31.63
C ASP A 33 -5.97 -5.96 -31.93
N ASN A 34 -6.58 -4.85 -31.51
CA ASN A 34 -8.00 -4.57 -31.62
C ASN A 34 -8.24 -3.09 -31.98
N PRO A 35 -9.39 -2.74 -32.59
CA PRO A 35 -9.68 -1.38 -33.05
C PRO A 35 -9.54 -0.30 -31.97
N THR A 36 -9.96 -0.58 -30.73
CA THR A 36 -9.87 0.37 -29.60
C THR A 36 -8.42 0.69 -29.25
N ARG A 37 -7.57 -0.33 -29.12
CA ARG A 37 -6.16 -0.18 -28.79
C ARG A 37 -5.36 0.39 -29.96
N SER A 38 -5.72 0.03 -31.19
CA SER A 38 -5.11 0.59 -32.40
C SER A 38 -5.34 2.09 -32.50
N THR A 39 -6.55 2.60 -32.17
CA THR A 39 -6.82 4.05 -32.11
C THR A 39 -5.91 4.73 -31.09
N TYR A 40 -5.88 4.23 -29.85
CA TYR A 40 -5.02 4.75 -28.79
C TYR A 40 -3.52 4.74 -29.19
N THR A 41 -3.04 3.60 -29.70
CA THR A 41 -1.64 3.42 -30.08
C THR A 41 -1.25 4.34 -31.23
N SER A 42 -2.16 4.59 -32.17
CA SER A 42 -1.92 5.53 -33.28
C SER A 42 -1.75 6.96 -32.80
N VAL A 43 -2.61 7.43 -31.89
CA VAL A 43 -2.49 8.76 -31.26
C VAL A 43 -1.16 8.86 -30.52
N ARG A 44 -0.88 7.90 -29.65
CA ARG A 44 0.35 7.82 -28.85
C ARG A 44 1.60 7.92 -29.73
N GLU A 45 1.73 7.05 -30.74
CA GLU A 45 2.94 6.98 -31.57
C GLU A 45 3.18 8.26 -32.39
N LEU A 46 2.13 8.92 -32.87
CA LEU A 46 2.29 10.19 -33.60
C LEU A 46 2.63 11.36 -32.66
N VAL A 47 1.99 11.44 -31.50
CA VAL A 47 2.27 12.48 -30.49
C VAL A 47 3.69 12.33 -29.91
N GLU A 48 4.14 11.11 -29.63
CA GLU A 48 5.51 10.86 -29.15
C GLU A 48 6.57 11.32 -30.17
N ASN A 49 6.34 11.08 -31.47
CA ASN A 49 7.24 11.52 -32.53
C ASN A 49 7.24 13.05 -32.69
N ALA A 50 6.09 13.70 -32.53
CA ALA A 50 5.94 15.15 -32.52
C ALA A 50 6.74 15.79 -31.37
N LEU A 51 6.63 15.25 -30.15
CA LEU A 51 7.40 15.70 -28.98
C LEU A 51 8.91 15.53 -29.20
N ASP A 52 9.34 14.36 -29.67
CA ASP A 52 10.75 14.09 -29.97
C ASP A 52 11.30 15.08 -31.01
N ALA A 53 10.50 15.48 -32.01
CA ALA A 53 10.90 16.43 -33.05
C ALA A 53 11.07 17.86 -32.51
N ALA A 54 10.19 18.30 -31.62
CA ALA A 54 10.29 19.62 -30.97
C ALA A 54 11.46 19.68 -29.97
N GLU A 55 11.57 18.67 -29.10
CA GLU A 55 12.63 18.61 -28.08
C GLU A 55 14.03 18.52 -28.69
N LYS A 56 14.20 17.79 -29.80
CA LYS A 56 15.48 17.75 -30.55
C LYS A 56 15.88 19.12 -31.09
N GLY A 57 14.92 19.96 -31.43
CA GLY A 57 15.15 21.34 -31.87
C GLY A 57 15.38 22.33 -30.73
N GLY A 58 15.17 21.91 -29.48
CA GLY A 58 15.13 22.82 -28.33
C GLY A 58 13.93 23.77 -28.36
N PHE A 59 12.88 23.44 -29.10
CA PHE A 59 11.64 24.21 -29.15
C PHE A 59 10.69 23.75 -28.05
N LEU A 60 9.96 24.69 -27.44
CA LEU A 60 8.87 24.35 -26.53
C LEU A 60 7.73 23.70 -27.35
N PRO A 61 7.42 22.42 -27.12
CA PRO A 61 6.46 21.71 -27.97
C PRO A 61 5.09 22.36 -27.92
N ASP A 62 4.51 22.53 -29.10
CA ASP A 62 3.14 22.96 -29.33
C ASP A 62 2.52 21.97 -30.31
N ILE A 63 1.62 21.12 -29.81
CA ILE A 63 1.11 19.95 -30.51
C ILE A 63 -0.40 20.05 -30.64
N GLU A 64 -0.85 20.09 -31.88
CA GLU A 64 -2.27 20.03 -32.24
C GLU A 64 -2.61 18.60 -32.66
N VAL A 65 -3.68 18.05 -32.07
CA VAL A 65 -4.19 16.71 -32.36
C VAL A 65 -5.65 16.84 -32.75
N LYS A 66 -6.02 16.34 -33.92
CA LYS A 66 -7.39 16.30 -34.42
C LYS A 66 -7.80 14.86 -34.66
N ILE A 67 -8.89 14.46 -34.01
CA ILE A 67 -9.50 13.14 -34.17
C ILE A 67 -10.91 13.39 -34.69
N GLU A 68 -11.19 12.89 -35.90
CA GLU A 68 -12.46 13.13 -36.59
C GLU A 68 -13.06 11.78 -37.02
N LEU A 69 -14.37 11.63 -36.88
CA LEU A 69 -15.11 10.52 -37.50
C LEU A 69 -15.42 10.90 -38.94
N MET A 70 -15.10 10.01 -39.87
CA MET A 70 -15.37 10.26 -41.29
C MET A 70 -16.87 10.18 -41.57
N SER A 71 -17.37 11.08 -42.41
CA SER A 71 -18.79 11.10 -42.77
C SER A 71 -19.15 9.95 -43.72
N ALA A 72 -20.44 9.62 -43.80
CA ALA A 72 -20.94 8.61 -44.73
C ALA A 72 -20.60 8.94 -46.19
N GLU A 73 -20.63 10.23 -46.54
CA GLU A 73 -20.25 10.75 -47.85
C GLU A 73 -18.75 10.53 -48.13
N GLU A 74 -17.88 10.89 -47.19
CA GLU A 74 -16.43 10.68 -47.33
C GLU A 74 -16.07 9.19 -47.46
N ILE A 75 -16.77 8.32 -46.72
CA ILE A 75 -16.59 6.87 -46.83
C ILE A 75 -17.14 6.37 -48.17
N GLY A 76 -18.29 6.87 -48.61
CA GLY A 76 -18.88 6.57 -49.90
C GLY A 76 -17.95 6.92 -51.06
N GLU A 77 -17.35 8.11 -51.05
CA GLU A 77 -16.34 8.53 -52.02
C GLU A 77 -15.11 7.61 -52.02
N LEU A 78 -14.60 7.23 -50.84
CA LEU A 78 -13.47 6.31 -50.73
C LEU A 78 -13.79 4.90 -51.25
N MET A 79 -15.03 4.43 -51.05
CA MET A 79 -15.49 3.10 -51.44
C MET A 79 -16.07 3.06 -52.86
N GLY A 80 -16.26 4.21 -53.51
CA GLY A 80 -16.93 4.32 -54.81
C GLY A 80 -18.44 4.06 -54.76
N ILE A 81 -19.08 4.32 -53.62
CA ILE A 81 -20.49 4.07 -53.34
C ILE A 81 -21.18 5.41 -53.05
N ALA A 82 -22.09 5.85 -53.92
CA ALA A 82 -22.74 7.16 -53.79
C ALA A 82 -23.65 7.29 -52.55
N ASP A 83 -24.38 6.23 -52.21
CA ASP A 83 -25.33 6.20 -51.09
C ASP A 83 -24.85 5.24 -49.98
N TYR A 84 -23.63 5.45 -49.49
CA TYR A 84 -23.11 4.64 -48.38
C TYR A 84 -23.83 5.00 -47.08
N GLN A 85 -24.42 4.00 -46.43
CA GLN A 85 -25.02 4.18 -45.10
C GLN A 85 -24.13 3.54 -44.05
N ILE A 86 -23.82 4.30 -42.99
CA ILE A 86 -23.11 3.77 -41.83
C ILE A 86 -24.12 2.92 -41.05
N ALA A 87 -23.86 1.62 -40.94
CA ALA A 87 -24.69 0.75 -40.11
C ALA A 87 -24.60 1.22 -38.64
N GLU A 88 -25.74 1.40 -37.97
CA GLU A 88 -25.79 1.81 -36.55
C GLU A 88 -25.06 0.80 -35.64
N ASP A 89 -25.01 -0.48 -36.04
CA ASP A 89 -24.32 -1.57 -35.34
C ASP A 89 -22.88 -1.82 -35.83
N ALA A 90 -22.26 -0.87 -36.55
CA ALA A 90 -20.91 -1.06 -37.07
C ALA A 90 -19.89 -1.29 -35.93
N SER A 91 -19.25 -2.46 -35.94
CA SER A 91 -18.21 -2.82 -34.96
C SER A 91 -16.95 -1.94 -35.03
N SER A 92 -16.80 -1.11 -36.06
CA SER A 92 -15.66 -0.22 -36.29
C SER A 92 -16.09 1.04 -37.01
N GLU A 93 -15.53 2.16 -36.59
CA GLU A 93 -15.72 3.50 -37.15
C GLU A 93 -14.50 3.87 -38.00
N PHE A 94 -14.68 4.74 -38.99
CA PHE A 94 -13.58 5.27 -39.81
C PHE A 94 -13.08 6.57 -39.18
N ILE A 95 -11.83 6.56 -38.69
CA ILE A 95 -11.25 7.68 -37.94
C ILE A 95 -10.16 8.33 -38.77
N ARG A 96 -10.22 9.67 -38.89
CA ARG A 96 -9.13 10.51 -39.39
C ARG A 96 -8.38 11.10 -38.20
N LEU A 97 -7.09 10.77 -38.11
CA LEU A 97 -6.17 11.30 -37.10
C LEU A 97 -5.16 12.22 -37.76
N THR A 98 -5.13 13.48 -37.33
CA THR A 98 -4.14 14.47 -37.75
C THR A 98 -3.35 14.96 -36.55
N VAL A 99 -2.02 14.87 -36.61
CA VAL A 99 -1.12 15.40 -35.57
C VAL A 99 -0.18 16.40 -36.21
N ARG A 100 -0.11 17.60 -35.64
CA ARG A 100 0.76 18.68 -36.08
C ARG A 100 1.66 19.15 -34.95
N ASP A 101 2.94 19.30 -35.26
CA ASP A 101 3.96 19.79 -34.35
C ASP A 101 4.59 21.11 -34.82
N ASN A 102 5.31 21.76 -33.91
CA ASN A 102 6.18 22.91 -34.15
C ASN A 102 7.68 22.53 -34.13
N GLY A 103 8.03 21.29 -34.46
CA GLY A 103 9.38 20.77 -34.34
C GLY A 103 10.32 21.19 -35.47
N ILE A 104 11.44 20.46 -35.60
CA ILE A 104 12.49 20.73 -36.59
C ILE A 104 12.07 20.51 -38.06
N GLY A 105 10.97 19.79 -38.28
CA GLY A 105 10.58 19.30 -39.61
C GLY A 105 11.51 18.20 -40.15
N ILE A 106 11.15 17.63 -41.29
CA ILE A 106 11.83 16.51 -41.94
C ILE A 106 12.29 16.96 -43.32
N ARG A 107 13.54 16.63 -43.68
CA ARG A 107 14.06 16.94 -45.01
C ARG A 107 13.26 16.18 -46.07
N HIS A 108 12.96 16.85 -47.17
CA HIS A 108 12.17 16.31 -48.27
C HIS A 108 12.63 14.89 -48.70
N SER A 109 13.93 14.69 -48.90
CA SER A 109 14.52 13.40 -49.31
C SER A 109 14.44 12.28 -48.27
N ASP A 110 14.21 12.63 -47.00
CA ASP A 110 14.21 11.68 -45.89
C ASP A 110 12.79 11.20 -45.55
N ILE A 111 11.74 11.93 -45.95
CA ILE A 111 10.34 11.59 -45.65
C ILE A 111 9.99 10.18 -46.14
N PRO A 112 10.24 9.79 -47.41
CA PRO A 112 9.90 8.44 -47.87
C PRO A 112 10.66 7.35 -47.11
N LYS A 113 11.92 7.59 -46.74
CA LYS A 113 12.74 6.62 -45.99
C LYS A 113 12.27 6.48 -44.54
N LEU A 114 11.84 7.59 -43.94
CA LEU A 114 11.44 7.66 -42.55
C LEU A 114 9.99 7.20 -42.31
N PHE A 115 9.12 7.15 -43.31
CA PHE A 115 7.74 6.65 -43.15
C PHE A 115 7.45 5.40 -43.98
N GLY A 116 8.11 5.20 -45.11
CA GLY A 116 7.86 4.07 -46.01
C GLY A 116 8.78 2.86 -45.85
N ARG A 117 9.70 2.86 -44.88
CA ARG A 117 10.60 1.72 -44.61
C ARG A 117 10.59 1.33 -43.13
N VAL A 118 10.21 0.09 -42.86
CA VAL A 118 10.15 -0.49 -41.51
C VAL A 118 11.57 -0.73 -40.99
N LEU A 119 11.76 -0.59 -39.67
CA LEU A 119 13.07 -0.62 -38.98
C LEU A 119 14.05 0.47 -39.46
N THR A 120 13.52 1.59 -39.95
CA THR A 120 14.33 2.79 -40.28
C THR A 120 14.01 3.91 -39.31
N GLY A 121 15.04 4.56 -38.76
CA GLY A 121 14.89 5.62 -37.77
C GLY A 121 16.19 6.35 -37.48
N SER A 122 16.07 7.51 -36.85
CA SER A 122 17.19 8.36 -36.42
C SER A 122 17.57 8.17 -34.95
N ASN A 123 16.90 7.24 -34.25
CA ASN A 123 17.04 7.01 -32.81
C ASN A 123 17.91 5.79 -32.45
N TYR A 124 18.73 5.29 -33.39
CA TYR A 124 19.70 4.25 -33.10
C TYR A 124 20.91 4.84 -32.34
N GLY A 125 21.33 4.19 -31.26
CA GLY A 125 22.43 4.63 -30.39
C GLY A 125 22.13 4.40 -28.90
N GLU A 126 23.15 4.45 -28.04
CA GLU A 126 22.96 4.37 -26.58
C GLU A 126 22.68 5.76 -26.00
N ARG A 127 21.43 6.20 -26.19
CA ARG A 127 20.84 7.39 -25.58
C ARG A 127 19.39 7.12 -25.20
N GLN A 128 18.85 7.91 -24.29
CA GLN A 128 17.41 7.89 -24.04
C GLN A 128 16.63 8.31 -25.30
N SER A 129 15.57 7.56 -25.61
CA SER A 129 14.54 7.93 -26.57
C SER A 129 13.19 7.36 -26.15
N ARG A 130 12.09 7.97 -26.61
CA ARG A 130 10.72 7.45 -26.45
C ARG A 130 10.51 6.19 -27.31
N GLY A 131 10.89 6.29 -28.59
CA GLY A 131 10.93 5.19 -29.56
C GLY A 131 12.35 4.69 -29.86
N ARG A 132 12.58 3.37 -29.83
CA ARG A 132 13.89 2.73 -30.14
C ARG A 132 13.97 2.06 -31.52
N PHE A 133 12.93 1.33 -31.93
CA PHE A 133 12.98 0.46 -33.12
C PHE A 133 12.64 1.16 -34.44
N GLY A 134 12.25 2.44 -34.39
CA GLY A 134 11.83 3.18 -35.59
C GLY A 134 10.59 2.57 -36.26
N LEU A 135 9.72 1.93 -35.49
CA LEU A 135 8.58 1.13 -35.96
C LEU A 135 7.23 1.90 -35.89
N GLY A 136 7.02 2.68 -34.84
CA GLY A 136 5.76 3.36 -34.47
C GLY A 136 4.89 3.87 -35.61
N ALA A 137 5.27 5.01 -36.21
CA ALA A 137 4.49 5.64 -37.29
C ALA A 137 4.29 4.73 -38.52
N LYS A 138 5.20 3.77 -38.78
CA LYS A 138 5.02 2.81 -39.88
C LYS A 138 3.96 1.78 -39.56
N MET A 139 3.81 1.39 -38.30
CA MET A 139 2.73 0.49 -37.90
C MET A 139 1.37 1.16 -38.02
N VAL A 140 1.28 2.46 -37.74
CA VAL A 140 0.08 3.24 -38.01
C VAL A 140 -0.27 3.19 -39.50
N LEU A 141 0.74 3.38 -40.37
CA LEU A 141 0.55 3.28 -41.83
C LEU A 141 0.19 1.86 -42.28
N ILE A 142 0.87 0.81 -41.82
CA ILE A 142 0.54 -0.60 -42.14
C ILE A 142 -0.88 -0.94 -41.68
N TYR A 143 -1.27 -0.47 -40.49
CA TYR A 143 -2.62 -0.68 -39.95
C TYR A 143 -3.65 0.02 -40.85
N SER A 144 -3.47 1.30 -41.13
CA SER A 144 -4.30 2.09 -42.06
C SER A 144 -4.43 1.43 -43.45
N GLN A 145 -3.31 0.95 -44.01
CA GLN A 145 -3.27 0.25 -45.29
C GLN A 145 -4.11 -1.03 -45.29
N SER A 146 -4.10 -1.75 -44.18
CA SER A 146 -4.84 -3.00 -44.03
C SER A 146 -6.32 -2.81 -43.76
N THR A 147 -6.73 -1.65 -43.25
CA THR A 147 -8.14 -1.37 -42.89
C THR A 147 -8.89 -0.63 -43.99
N ILE A 148 -8.34 0.48 -44.50
CA ILE A 148 -9.02 1.36 -45.48
C ILE A 148 -8.18 1.55 -46.74
N ARG A 149 -6.85 1.40 -46.65
CA ARG A 149 -5.93 1.66 -47.77
C ARG A 149 -5.98 3.11 -48.26
N VAL A 150 -5.94 4.05 -47.32
CA VAL A 150 -5.74 5.48 -47.59
C VAL A 150 -4.27 5.84 -47.37
N PRO A 151 -3.62 6.61 -48.26
CA PRO A 151 -2.20 6.93 -48.10
C PRO A 151 -1.97 7.84 -46.90
N PHE A 152 -0.79 7.72 -46.30
CA PHE A 152 -0.33 8.64 -45.26
C PHE A 152 -0.08 10.01 -45.87
N GLU A 153 -0.75 11.05 -45.40
CA GLU A 153 -0.51 12.42 -45.85
C GLU A 153 0.47 13.10 -44.88
N ILE A 154 1.60 13.55 -45.42
CA ILE A 154 2.68 14.15 -44.63
C ILE A 154 2.99 15.53 -45.21
N LYS A 155 2.84 16.56 -44.39
CA LYS A 155 3.35 17.91 -44.68
C LYS A 155 4.48 18.23 -43.73
N SER A 156 5.63 18.69 -44.24
CA SER A 156 6.75 19.05 -43.38
C SER A 156 7.49 20.28 -43.86
N ARG A 157 7.78 21.19 -42.93
CA ARG A 157 8.48 22.45 -43.17
C ARG A 157 9.63 22.55 -42.18
N LEU A 158 10.85 22.67 -42.71
CA LEU A 158 12.06 22.70 -41.89
C LEU A 158 12.14 23.98 -41.04
N ALA A 159 12.63 23.84 -39.81
CA ALA A 159 13.03 24.98 -39.00
C ALA A 159 14.24 25.65 -39.68
N LEU A 160 14.03 26.86 -40.21
CA LEU A 160 15.04 27.56 -41.01
C LEU A 160 16.26 27.92 -40.13
N SER A 161 17.44 27.46 -40.56
CA SER A 161 18.71 28.08 -40.15
C SER A 161 18.84 29.44 -40.85
N LYS A 162 19.72 30.33 -40.36
CA LYS A 162 19.92 31.73 -40.82
C LYS A 162 20.04 31.95 -42.36
N LYS A 163 20.18 30.89 -43.15
CA LYS A 163 20.14 30.90 -44.63
C LYS A 163 18.74 30.50 -45.12
N LYS A 164 17.97 31.44 -45.69
CA LYS A 164 16.61 31.30 -46.27
C LYS A 164 16.47 30.34 -47.47
N VAL A 165 17.35 29.36 -47.64
CA VAL A 165 17.46 28.55 -48.87
C VAL A 165 16.39 27.45 -48.95
N ASN A 166 15.73 27.08 -47.85
CA ASN A 166 14.77 25.97 -47.77
C ASN A 166 13.38 26.39 -47.26
N ASP A 167 12.88 27.53 -47.72
CA ASP A 167 11.55 28.04 -47.34
C ASP A 167 10.44 27.42 -48.19
N TYR A 168 10.20 26.12 -47.99
CA TYR A 168 9.13 25.37 -48.66
C TYR A 168 8.49 24.35 -47.71
N THR A 169 7.25 23.95 -48.00
CA THR A 169 6.58 22.82 -47.35
C THR A 169 6.66 21.61 -48.29
N SER A 170 7.23 20.51 -47.80
CA SER A 170 7.20 19.22 -48.49
C SER A 170 5.84 18.57 -48.25
N HIS A 171 5.19 18.08 -49.30
CA HIS A 171 3.94 17.33 -49.20
C HIS A 171 4.10 15.98 -49.88
N TYR A 172 3.86 14.91 -49.11
CA TYR A 172 3.88 13.54 -49.60
C TYR A 172 2.58 12.83 -49.27
N LYS A 173 2.10 12.02 -50.21
CA LYS A 173 1.16 10.93 -49.95
C LYS A 173 1.85 9.63 -50.30
N LEU A 174 1.94 8.71 -49.33
CA LEU A 174 2.68 7.47 -49.54
C LEU A 174 2.07 6.27 -48.81
N PHE A 175 2.46 5.11 -49.31
CA PHE A 175 2.19 3.77 -48.82
C PHE A 175 3.52 3.05 -48.50
N ILE A 176 3.43 1.90 -47.84
CA ILE A 176 4.53 0.93 -47.73
C ILE A 176 4.22 -0.24 -48.68
N ASP A 177 5.16 -0.57 -49.56
CA ASP A 177 5.22 -1.86 -50.24
C ASP A 177 5.64 -2.91 -49.20
N ILE A 178 4.66 -3.68 -48.72
CA ILE A 178 4.81 -4.65 -47.63
C ILE A 178 5.79 -5.77 -48.03
N VAL A 179 5.80 -6.19 -49.30
CA VAL A 179 6.66 -7.28 -49.79
C VAL A 179 8.10 -6.80 -49.88
N LYS A 180 8.34 -5.61 -50.45
CA LYS A 180 9.70 -5.09 -50.63
C LYS A 180 10.26 -4.32 -49.44
N ASN A 181 9.41 -3.98 -48.45
CA ASN A 181 9.72 -3.05 -47.36
C ASN A 181 10.31 -1.73 -47.91
N ALA A 182 9.57 -1.09 -48.81
CA ALA A 182 9.99 0.14 -49.50
C ALA A 182 8.83 1.15 -49.60
N PRO A 183 9.12 2.47 -49.66
CA PRO A 183 8.08 3.48 -49.86
C PRO A 183 7.45 3.34 -51.25
N GLU A 184 6.12 3.39 -51.29
CA GLU A 184 5.33 3.55 -52.51
C GLU A 184 4.74 4.97 -52.51
N ILE A 185 5.27 5.86 -53.35
CA ILE A 185 4.90 7.28 -53.37
C ILE A 185 3.72 7.47 -54.34
N VAL A 186 2.61 7.99 -53.81
CA VAL A 186 1.41 8.33 -54.59
C VAL A 186 1.48 9.78 -55.07
N GLU A 187 1.92 10.69 -54.20
CA GLU A 187 2.01 12.11 -54.50
C GLU A 187 3.29 12.69 -53.87
N GLU A 188 4.04 13.49 -54.64
CA GLU A 188 5.22 14.24 -54.17
C GLU A 188 5.15 15.67 -54.69
N LYS A 189 5.01 16.64 -53.79
CA LYS A 189 4.92 18.06 -54.12
C LYS A 189 5.75 18.92 -53.16
N ARG A 190 6.13 20.11 -53.63
CA ARG A 190 6.73 21.17 -52.81
C ARG A 190 5.91 22.44 -52.99
N TYR A 191 5.50 23.03 -51.88
CA TYR A 191 4.74 24.28 -51.87
C TYR A 191 5.60 25.44 -51.34
N THR A 192 5.59 26.55 -52.07
CA THR A 192 6.22 27.83 -51.73
C THR A 192 5.19 28.96 -51.85
N GLY A 193 5.33 30.06 -51.08
CA GLY A 193 4.48 31.25 -51.20
C GLY A 193 3.35 31.40 -50.16
N LYS A 194 2.10 31.62 -50.59
CA LYS A 194 0.87 31.69 -49.76
C LYS A 194 -0.12 30.58 -50.12
N SER A 195 0.38 29.37 -50.41
CA SER A 195 -0.49 28.22 -50.70
C SER A 195 -1.28 27.81 -49.45
N LYS A 196 -2.54 27.37 -49.60
CA LYS A 196 -3.35 26.79 -48.50
C LYS A 196 -2.66 25.57 -47.86
N HIS A 197 -1.84 24.86 -48.63
CA HIS A 197 -1.10 23.67 -48.18
C HIS A 197 0.26 24.00 -47.55
N GLN A 198 0.63 25.28 -47.47
CA GLN A 198 1.87 25.69 -46.83
C GLN A 198 1.66 25.81 -45.32
N LEU A 199 2.51 25.11 -44.56
CA LEU A 199 2.53 25.26 -43.11
C LEU A 199 3.00 26.68 -42.77
N LYS A 200 2.24 27.38 -41.93
CA LYS A 200 2.55 28.75 -41.47
C LYS A 200 3.84 28.78 -40.64
N THR A 201 4.06 27.75 -39.85
CA THR A 201 5.20 27.57 -38.94
C THR A 201 6.02 26.35 -39.37
N HIS A 202 7.27 26.26 -38.90
CA HIS A 202 8.05 25.04 -39.05
C HIS A 202 7.41 23.89 -38.25
N GLY A 203 7.72 22.65 -38.64
CA GLY A 203 7.20 21.44 -38.02
C GLY A 203 6.71 20.42 -39.03
N THR A 204 6.03 19.39 -38.54
CA THR A 204 5.44 18.32 -39.35
C THR A 204 3.96 18.15 -39.02
N GLU A 205 3.15 17.94 -40.03
CA GLU A 205 1.75 17.53 -39.94
C GLU A 205 1.63 16.16 -40.59
N VAL A 206 1.06 15.21 -39.87
CA VAL A 206 0.82 13.84 -40.31
C VAL A 206 -0.66 13.55 -40.18
N SER A 207 -1.31 13.17 -41.29
CA SER A 207 -2.71 12.77 -41.34
C SER A 207 -2.86 11.34 -41.83
N VAL A 208 -3.70 10.56 -41.16
CA VAL A 208 -3.97 9.15 -41.48
C VAL A 208 -5.43 8.80 -41.22
N CYS A 209 -6.00 7.97 -42.08
CA CYS A 209 -7.32 7.40 -41.89
C CYS A 209 -7.20 5.90 -41.59
N PHE A 210 -7.87 5.39 -40.56
CA PHE A 210 -7.90 3.95 -40.24
C PHE A 210 -9.23 3.54 -39.61
N ALA A 211 -9.55 2.23 -39.66
CA ALA A 211 -10.73 1.71 -38.96
C ALA A 211 -10.42 1.49 -37.47
N GLY A 212 -11.23 2.06 -36.58
CA GLY A 212 -10.99 2.11 -35.14
C GLY A 212 -12.28 2.14 -34.32
N THR A 213 -12.18 2.47 -33.02
CA THR A 213 -13.37 2.72 -32.18
C THR A 213 -13.11 3.87 -31.22
N TRP A 214 -13.67 5.04 -31.48
CA TRP A 214 -13.58 6.24 -30.64
C TRP A 214 -14.29 6.05 -29.30
N SER A 215 -15.55 5.59 -29.32
CA SER A 215 -16.39 5.48 -28.11
C SER A 215 -15.74 4.69 -26.96
N ARG A 216 -14.97 3.64 -27.29
CA ARG A 216 -14.22 2.82 -26.31
C ARG A 216 -12.81 3.32 -26.03
N SER A 217 -12.18 4.03 -26.97
CA SER A 217 -10.79 4.49 -26.84
C SER A 217 -10.67 5.86 -26.17
N LYS A 218 -11.72 6.69 -26.22
CA LYS A 218 -11.70 8.07 -25.72
C LYS A 218 -11.21 8.21 -24.29
N ARG A 219 -11.62 7.32 -23.38
CA ARG A 219 -11.14 7.31 -21.99
C ARG A 219 -9.61 7.21 -21.91
N TYR A 220 -9.01 6.29 -22.65
CA TYR A 220 -7.55 6.10 -22.65
C TYR A 220 -6.81 7.27 -23.32
N ILE A 221 -7.44 7.92 -24.30
CA ILE A 221 -6.87 9.09 -24.97
C ILE A 221 -6.90 10.31 -24.04
N TYR A 222 -8.01 10.55 -23.34
CA TYR A 222 -8.08 11.60 -22.32
C TYR A 222 -7.07 11.37 -21.19
N GLU A 223 -7.04 10.15 -20.63
CA GLU A 223 -6.09 9.78 -19.58
C GLU A 223 -4.63 9.90 -20.05
N TYR A 224 -4.33 9.56 -21.30
CA TYR A 224 -3.00 9.76 -21.88
C TYR A 224 -2.61 11.23 -21.94
N PHE A 225 -3.49 12.13 -22.39
CA PHE A 225 -3.16 13.55 -22.45
C PHE A 225 -3.06 14.19 -21.06
N GLU A 226 -3.88 13.77 -20.09
CA GLU A 226 -3.71 14.15 -18.68
C GLU A 226 -2.33 13.74 -18.15
N GLU A 227 -1.95 12.47 -18.31
CA GLU A 227 -0.65 11.98 -17.85
C GLU A 227 0.52 12.59 -18.64
N MET A 228 0.33 12.89 -19.93
CA MET A 228 1.30 13.61 -20.75
C MET A 228 1.51 15.03 -20.23
N ALA A 229 0.46 15.75 -19.84
CA ALA A 229 0.58 17.09 -19.26
C ALA A 229 1.42 17.08 -17.96
N VAL A 230 1.36 15.99 -17.17
CA VAL A 230 2.20 15.81 -15.98
C VAL A 230 3.69 15.62 -16.31
N ILE A 231 4.03 14.78 -17.30
CA ILE A 231 5.42 14.42 -17.62
C ILE A 231 6.08 15.35 -18.64
N THR A 232 5.30 16.14 -19.37
CA THR A 232 5.78 17.21 -20.24
C THR A 232 5.07 18.54 -19.91
N PRO A 233 5.31 19.10 -18.70
CA PRO A 233 4.71 20.37 -18.28
C PRO A 233 5.17 21.57 -19.12
N TYR A 234 6.17 21.38 -19.99
CA TYR A 234 6.67 22.38 -20.92
C TYR A 234 6.04 22.31 -22.32
N ALA A 235 5.18 21.32 -22.56
CA ALA A 235 4.46 21.16 -23.81
C ALA A 235 3.04 21.75 -23.69
N SER A 236 2.55 22.29 -24.80
CA SER A 236 1.14 22.64 -24.97
C SER A 236 0.47 21.61 -25.88
N PHE A 237 -0.73 21.16 -25.50
CA PHE A 237 -1.56 20.26 -26.32
C PHE A 237 -2.91 20.91 -26.61
N THR A 238 -3.30 20.92 -27.89
CA THR A 238 -4.64 21.34 -28.34
C THR A 238 -5.30 20.16 -29.03
N ILE A 239 -6.34 19.60 -28.43
CA ILE A 239 -6.93 18.32 -28.82
C ILE A 239 -8.38 18.55 -29.24
N TYR A 240 -8.67 18.31 -30.52
CA TYR A 240 -10.02 18.28 -31.06
C TYR A 240 -10.51 16.84 -31.08
N THR A 241 -11.66 16.59 -30.49
CA THR A 241 -12.26 15.25 -30.41
C THR A 241 -13.57 15.18 -31.19
N PRO A 242 -14.01 13.98 -31.59
CA PRO A 242 -15.33 13.80 -32.21
C PRO A 242 -16.51 14.15 -31.31
N ASP A 243 -16.32 14.13 -29.98
CA ASP A 243 -17.40 14.42 -29.02
C ASP A 243 -17.78 15.91 -29.04
N ASP A 244 -16.79 16.80 -29.15
CA ASP A 244 -16.96 18.25 -29.29
C ASP A 244 -15.93 18.80 -30.29
N PRO A 245 -16.29 18.89 -31.58
CA PRO A 245 -15.39 19.38 -32.61
C PRO A 245 -15.08 20.89 -32.52
N GLU A 246 -15.93 21.67 -31.86
CA GLU A 246 -15.79 23.13 -31.79
C GLU A 246 -14.93 23.57 -30.60
N THR A 247 -15.01 22.86 -29.47
CA THR A 247 -14.27 23.19 -28.25
C THR A 247 -13.08 22.25 -28.05
N PRO A 248 -11.84 22.68 -28.37
CA PRO A 248 -10.68 21.85 -28.12
C PRO A 248 -10.37 21.74 -26.62
N ILE A 249 -9.92 20.56 -26.20
CA ILE A 249 -9.29 20.36 -24.90
C ILE A 249 -7.88 20.93 -24.98
N ILE A 250 -7.58 21.88 -24.09
CA ILE A 250 -6.30 22.58 -24.06
C ILE A 250 -5.57 22.26 -22.77
N HIS A 251 -4.40 21.65 -22.91
CA HIS A 251 -3.42 21.55 -21.82
C HIS A 251 -2.31 22.56 -22.10
N ASN A 252 -2.29 23.64 -21.32
CA ASN A 252 -1.27 24.68 -21.44
C ASN A 252 0.01 24.26 -20.72
N ARG A 253 1.16 24.67 -21.26
CA ARG A 253 2.43 24.54 -20.56
C ARG A 253 2.42 25.34 -19.25
N THR A 254 3.01 24.76 -18.21
CA THR A 254 3.23 25.39 -16.90
C THR A 254 4.68 25.76 -16.65
N VAL A 255 5.61 25.17 -17.41
CA VAL A 255 7.05 25.37 -17.25
C VAL A 255 7.68 25.73 -18.59
N GLU A 256 8.64 26.67 -18.60
CA GLU A 256 9.37 27.06 -19.83
C GLU A 256 10.75 26.39 -19.94
N VAL A 257 11.18 25.68 -18.91
CA VAL A 257 12.49 25.03 -18.85
C VAL A 257 12.42 23.62 -19.43
N ILE A 258 12.95 23.46 -20.64
CA ILE A 258 13.11 22.14 -21.27
C ILE A 258 14.36 21.44 -20.70
N PRO A 259 14.30 20.15 -20.37
CA PRO A 259 15.47 19.40 -19.99
C PRO A 259 16.53 19.30 -21.11
N PRO A 260 17.82 19.20 -20.79
CA PRO A 260 18.87 19.11 -21.80
C PRO A 260 18.72 17.83 -22.65
N PRO A 261 18.92 17.88 -23.98
CA PRO A 261 18.76 16.72 -24.84
C PRO A 261 19.78 15.63 -24.51
N PRO A 262 19.41 14.34 -24.62
CA PRO A 262 20.30 13.23 -24.32
C PRO A 262 21.43 13.12 -25.36
N ILE A 263 22.66 12.90 -24.88
CA ILE A 263 23.84 12.77 -25.74
C ILE A 263 24.06 11.29 -26.08
N GLU A 264 24.40 10.99 -27.33
CA GLU A 264 24.81 9.64 -27.71
C GLU A 264 26.17 9.31 -27.10
N MET A 265 26.24 8.18 -26.40
CA MET A 265 27.45 7.73 -25.71
C MET A 265 27.88 6.33 -26.21
N PRO A 266 29.17 5.96 -26.07
CA PRO A 266 29.64 4.62 -26.40
C PRO A 266 28.98 3.52 -25.53
N LEU A 267 29.20 2.25 -25.84
CA LEU A 267 28.62 1.15 -25.05
C LEU A 267 29.28 1.02 -23.67
N HIS A 268 28.55 0.48 -22.69
CA HIS A 268 29.13 0.13 -21.40
C HIS A 268 29.58 -1.35 -21.38
N PRO A 269 30.78 -1.68 -20.86
CA PRO A 269 31.32 -3.05 -20.90
C PRO A 269 30.41 -4.13 -20.30
N ILE A 270 29.80 -3.86 -19.14
CA ILE A 270 28.95 -4.84 -18.41
C ILE A 270 27.72 -5.28 -19.21
N GLY A 271 27.22 -4.46 -20.14
CA GLY A 271 26.01 -4.73 -20.92
C GLY A 271 26.28 -5.16 -22.36
N THR A 272 27.54 -5.40 -22.72
CA THR A 272 27.92 -5.64 -24.11
C THR A 272 27.85 -7.12 -24.46
N ASP A 273 27.03 -7.45 -25.47
CA ASP A 273 26.91 -8.80 -26.03
C ASP A 273 28.00 -9.09 -27.09
N ILE A 274 28.21 -10.38 -27.41
CA ILE A 274 29.18 -10.80 -28.43
C ILE A 274 28.88 -10.14 -29.79
N ASN A 275 27.61 -10.08 -30.17
CA ASN A 275 27.20 -9.48 -31.45
C ASN A 275 27.42 -7.96 -31.48
N GLN A 276 27.17 -7.29 -30.35
CA GLN A 276 27.46 -5.86 -30.23
C GLN A 276 28.96 -5.61 -30.29
N LEU A 277 29.76 -6.41 -29.59
CA LEU A 277 31.22 -6.34 -29.66
C LEU A 277 31.73 -6.58 -31.08
N LYS A 278 31.22 -7.59 -31.80
CA LYS A 278 31.56 -7.85 -33.21
C LYS A 278 31.20 -6.66 -34.10
N SER A 279 30.03 -6.03 -33.89
CA SER A 279 29.62 -4.82 -34.60
C SER A 279 30.53 -3.61 -34.28
N GLU A 280 30.96 -3.45 -33.04
CA GLU A 280 31.90 -2.38 -32.68
C GLU A 280 33.29 -2.62 -33.28
N ILE A 281 33.74 -3.88 -33.32
CA ILE A 281 34.99 -4.26 -33.98
C ILE A 281 34.93 -4.00 -35.49
N SER A 282 33.81 -4.25 -36.16
CA SER A 282 33.69 -3.98 -37.60
C SER A 282 33.66 -2.48 -37.91
N ARG A 283 33.22 -1.64 -36.97
CA ARG A 283 33.19 -0.17 -37.09
C ARG A 283 34.48 0.50 -36.65
N THR A 284 35.36 -0.19 -35.93
CA THR A 284 36.53 0.43 -35.32
C THR A 284 37.60 0.81 -36.33
N LYS A 285 38.29 1.91 -36.05
CA LYS A 285 39.53 2.32 -36.72
C LYS A 285 40.78 2.10 -35.85
N ALA A 286 40.59 1.64 -34.61
CA ALA A 286 41.68 1.47 -33.65
C ALA A 286 42.61 0.33 -34.08
N LYS A 287 43.93 0.56 -34.00
CA LYS A 287 44.93 -0.44 -34.39
C LYS A 287 45.30 -1.39 -33.24
N THR A 288 45.01 -0.99 -32.01
CA THR A 288 45.35 -1.73 -30.80
C THR A 288 44.12 -1.98 -29.93
N MET A 289 44.10 -3.12 -29.23
CA MET A 289 43.03 -3.45 -28.28
C MET A 289 42.89 -2.44 -27.15
N LYS A 290 44.01 -1.87 -26.69
CA LYS A 290 44.01 -0.84 -25.65
C LYS A 290 43.27 0.42 -26.10
N GLU A 291 43.54 0.88 -27.32
CA GLU A 291 42.87 2.04 -27.91
C GLU A 291 41.40 1.74 -28.16
N PHE A 292 41.10 0.58 -28.75
CA PHE A 292 39.73 0.12 -29.00
C PHE A 292 38.86 0.16 -27.75
N LEU A 293 39.35 -0.40 -26.63
CA LEU A 293 38.60 -0.41 -25.38
C LEU A 293 38.36 1.01 -24.82
N LYS A 294 39.28 1.96 -25.03
CA LYS A 294 39.12 3.33 -24.56
C LYS A 294 38.17 4.16 -25.43
N THR A 295 38.11 3.90 -26.73
CA THR A 295 37.33 4.71 -27.67
C THR A 295 35.89 4.20 -27.83
N HIS A 296 35.67 2.88 -27.87
CA HIS A 296 34.35 2.29 -28.10
C HIS A 296 33.56 2.00 -26.83
N PHE A 297 34.18 2.07 -25.64
CA PHE A 297 33.49 1.79 -24.39
C PHE A 297 33.60 2.93 -23.38
N GLN A 298 32.50 3.16 -22.66
CA GLN A 298 32.45 4.13 -21.59
C GLN A 298 33.26 3.69 -20.37
N ARG A 299 33.76 4.68 -19.62
CA ARG A 299 34.42 4.51 -18.31
C ARG A 299 35.63 3.58 -18.32
N ILE A 300 36.27 3.37 -19.48
CA ILE A 300 37.54 2.66 -19.60
C ILE A 300 38.70 3.66 -19.71
N GLY A 301 39.50 3.74 -18.66
CA GLY A 301 40.81 4.41 -18.69
C GLY A 301 41.94 3.46 -19.04
N ASP A 302 43.18 3.96 -19.13
CA ASP A 302 44.36 3.13 -19.44
C ASP A 302 44.56 1.96 -18.46
N LYS A 303 44.39 2.22 -17.16
CA LYS A 303 44.53 1.20 -16.11
C LYS A 303 43.45 0.10 -16.26
N THR A 304 42.20 0.51 -16.46
CA THR A 304 41.07 -0.41 -16.61
C THR A 304 41.21 -1.25 -17.89
N ALA A 305 41.62 -0.63 -19.01
CA ALA A 305 41.86 -1.34 -20.26
C ALA A 305 42.93 -2.42 -20.11
N LEU A 306 44.07 -2.08 -19.50
CA LEU A 306 45.15 -3.04 -19.24
C LEU A 306 44.69 -4.18 -18.33
N GLU A 307 43.89 -3.88 -17.30
CA GLU A 307 43.38 -4.89 -16.38
C GLU A 307 42.39 -5.86 -17.06
N VAL A 308 41.47 -5.34 -17.87
CA VAL A 308 40.54 -6.15 -18.69
C VAL A 308 41.32 -7.07 -19.63
N LEU A 309 42.35 -6.55 -20.30
CA LEU A 309 43.18 -7.31 -21.23
C LEU A 309 44.05 -8.36 -20.53
N ARG A 310 44.55 -8.05 -19.33
CA ARG A 310 45.29 -8.98 -18.48
C ARG A 310 44.43 -10.17 -18.05
N ILE A 311 43.21 -9.91 -17.58
CA ILE A 311 42.26 -10.96 -17.14
C ILE A 311 41.79 -11.81 -18.32
N SER A 312 41.48 -11.19 -19.46
CA SER A 312 41.07 -11.90 -20.67
C SER A 312 42.22 -12.63 -21.39
N LYS A 313 43.48 -12.39 -20.97
CA LYS A 313 44.72 -12.91 -21.57
C LYS A 313 44.82 -12.54 -23.06
N ILE A 314 44.59 -11.26 -23.36
CA ILE A 314 44.71 -10.67 -24.70
C ILE A 314 45.83 -9.63 -24.68
N SER A 315 46.71 -9.67 -25.69
CA SER A 315 47.79 -8.68 -25.80
C SER A 315 47.24 -7.27 -26.05
N PRO A 316 47.70 -6.23 -25.34
CA PRO A 316 47.26 -4.85 -25.56
C PRO A 316 47.53 -4.28 -26.95
N SER A 317 48.59 -4.76 -27.61
CA SER A 317 48.99 -4.33 -28.96
C SER A 317 48.29 -5.12 -30.07
N LYS A 318 47.51 -6.15 -29.74
CA LYS A 318 46.79 -6.94 -30.73
C LYS A 318 45.78 -6.06 -31.47
N ASN A 319 45.58 -6.34 -32.76
CA ASN A 319 44.57 -5.66 -33.57
C ASN A 319 43.16 -6.23 -33.24
N PRO A 320 42.15 -5.38 -32.95
CA PRO A 320 40.79 -5.83 -32.61
C PRO A 320 40.11 -6.66 -33.71
N ILE A 321 40.41 -6.39 -34.98
CA ILE A 321 39.82 -7.12 -36.12
C ILE A 321 40.33 -8.57 -36.18
N LYS A 322 41.52 -8.83 -35.63
CA LYS A 322 42.16 -10.16 -35.62
C LYS A 322 41.86 -10.97 -34.35
N LEU A 323 40.80 -10.62 -33.62
CA LEU A 323 40.36 -11.38 -32.46
C LEU A 323 39.68 -12.69 -32.89
N ASP A 324 40.07 -13.79 -32.25
CA ASP A 324 39.40 -15.08 -32.42
C ASP A 324 38.10 -15.15 -31.59
N GLU A 325 37.19 -16.06 -31.94
CA GLU A 325 35.95 -16.28 -31.20
C GLU A 325 36.18 -16.68 -29.74
N MET A 326 37.23 -17.45 -29.46
CA MET A 326 37.60 -17.79 -28.09
C MET A 326 38.07 -16.56 -27.30
N GLU A 327 38.75 -15.62 -27.96
CA GLU A 327 39.19 -14.37 -27.32
C GLU A 327 38.01 -13.42 -27.10
N LEU A 328 37.07 -13.33 -28.05
CA LEU A 328 35.83 -12.57 -27.88
C LEU A 328 35.03 -13.05 -26.66
N ARG A 329 34.85 -14.37 -26.52
CA ARG A 329 34.17 -14.96 -25.35
C ARG A 329 34.91 -14.66 -24.05
N ARG A 330 36.24 -14.75 -24.04
CA ARG A 330 37.06 -14.39 -22.87
C ARG A 330 36.93 -12.91 -22.53
N LEU A 331 36.94 -12.01 -23.51
CA LEU A 331 36.83 -10.58 -23.25
C LEU A 331 35.51 -10.24 -22.53
N ILE A 332 34.39 -10.84 -22.95
CA ILE A 332 33.08 -10.59 -22.34
C ILE A 332 32.94 -11.30 -20.99
N HIS A 333 33.05 -12.62 -20.95
CA HIS A 333 32.72 -13.40 -19.75
C HIS A 333 33.78 -13.32 -18.65
N GLU A 334 35.04 -13.08 -19.02
CA GLU A 334 36.12 -12.92 -18.04
C GLU A 334 36.43 -11.44 -17.84
N GLY A 335 36.72 -10.71 -18.93
CA GLY A 335 37.13 -9.31 -18.87
C GLY A 335 36.04 -8.39 -18.33
N PHE A 336 34.87 -8.35 -18.98
CA PHE A 336 33.80 -7.40 -18.64
C PHE A 336 32.99 -7.78 -17.40
N THR A 337 32.95 -9.07 -17.03
CA THR A 337 32.22 -9.50 -15.82
C THR A 337 33.06 -9.40 -14.55
N LYS A 338 34.36 -9.71 -14.59
CA LYS A 338 35.20 -9.76 -13.37
C LYS A 338 35.80 -8.41 -12.98
N VAL A 339 36.02 -7.52 -13.94
CA VAL A 339 36.53 -6.17 -13.68
C VAL A 339 35.42 -5.29 -13.12
N LYS A 340 35.74 -4.50 -12.10
CA LYS A 340 34.82 -3.48 -11.56
C LYS A 340 34.90 -2.22 -12.40
N PHE A 341 33.79 -1.87 -13.04
CA PHE A 341 33.64 -0.63 -13.79
C PHE A 341 32.92 0.44 -12.97
N TYR A 342 33.17 1.70 -13.28
CA TYR A 342 32.34 2.79 -12.80
C TYR A 342 30.97 2.73 -13.49
N PRO A 343 29.89 3.21 -12.86
CA PRO A 343 28.61 3.35 -13.52
C PRO A 343 28.71 4.18 -14.82
N PRO A 344 27.91 3.85 -15.85
CA PRO A 344 27.78 4.63 -17.07
C PRO A 344 27.44 6.09 -16.77
N ASP A 345 27.81 6.99 -17.69
CA ASP A 345 27.56 8.41 -17.49
C ASP A 345 26.06 8.73 -17.63
N GLY A 346 25.56 9.63 -16.77
CA GLY A 346 24.16 10.06 -16.80
C GLY A 346 23.82 10.98 -17.97
N LYS A 347 24.83 11.48 -18.70
CA LYS A 347 24.65 12.40 -19.84
C LYS A 347 23.90 11.80 -21.03
N CYS A 348 23.83 10.48 -21.13
CA CYS A 348 23.00 9.79 -22.12
C CYS A 348 21.50 9.80 -21.75
N LEU A 349 21.18 10.28 -20.55
CA LEU A 349 19.83 10.46 -20.05
C LEU A 349 19.44 11.95 -20.05
N SER A 350 18.15 12.16 -20.18
CA SER A 350 17.42 13.41 -20.10
C SER A 350 16.25 13.15 -19.14
N PRO A 351 16.49 13.15 -17.81
CA PRO A 351 15.42 13.14 -16.82
C PRO A 351 14.55 14.40 -16.96
N LEU A 352 13.31 14.38 -16.47
CA LEU A 352 12.46 15.58 -16.50
C LEU A 352 12.96 16.64 -15.51
N GLY A 353 13.49 16.19 -14.37
CA GLY A 353 13.72 17.01 -13.20
C GLY A 353 12.56 16.86 -12.22
N HIS A 354 12.90 16.51 -10.97
CA HIS A 354 11.90 16.34 -9.91
C HIS A 354 11.00 17.56 -9.69
N GLU A 355 11.52 18.78 -9.84
CA GLU A 355 10.76 20.03 -9.73
C GLU A 355 9.70 20.17 -10.83
N ASN A 356 10.08 19.89 -12.07
CA ASN A 356 9.16 19.89 -13.21
C ASN A 356 8.08 18.81 -13.06
N LEU A 357 8.46 17.61 -12.57
CA LEU A 357 7.49 16.55 -12.28
C LEU A 357 6.50 16.97 -11.19
N GLU A 358 6.96 17.69 -10.16
CA GLU A 358 6.12 18.25 -9.11
C GLU A 358 5.16 19.31 -9.65
N ALA A 359 5.64 20.19 -10.52
CA ALA A 359 4.84 21.24 -11.16
C ALA A 359 3.73 20.64 -12.03
N GLY A 360 4.06 19.66 -12.88
CA GLY A 360 3.07 18.96 -13.70
C GLY A 360 2.02 18.22 -12.86
N LEU A 361 2.43 17.55 -11.79
CA LEU A 361 1.51 16.87 -10.88
C LEU A 361 0.57 17.87 -10.18
N ARG A 362 1.10 19.02 -9.76
CA ARG A 362 0.34 20.07 -9.07
C ARG A 362 -0.71 20.72 -9.96
N ASP A 363 -0.37 20.99 -11.22
CA ASP A 363 -1.28 21.64 -12.16
C ASP A 363 -2.45 20.74 -12.56
N VAL A 364 -2.15 19.49 -12.94
CA VAL A 364 -3.16 18.56 -13.48
C VAL A 364 -4.11 18.05 -12.38
N TYR A 365 -3.58 17.63 -11.24
CA TYR A 365 -4.39 16.96 -10.20
C TYR A 365 -4.73 17.85 -8.99
N LYS A 366 -4.14 19.06 -8.90
CA LYS A 366 -4.39 20.05 -7.83
C LYS A 366 -4.41 19.49 -6.39
N PRO A 367 -3.45 18.63 -5.98
CA PRO A 367 -3.40 18.17 -4.60
C PRO A 367 -3.00 19.30 -3.64
N GLU A 368 -3.49 19.24 -2.40
CA GLU A 368 -3.18 20.22 -1.33
C GLU A 368 -1.68 20.29 -1.01
N PHE A 369 -1.00 19.14 -1.07
CA PHE A 369 0.42 19.04 -0.82
C PHE A 369 1.09 18.20 -1.90
N THR A 370 2.25 18.68 -2.37
CA THR A 370 3.11 17.97 -3.31
C THR A 370 4.53 17.90 -2.78
N CYS A 371 5.22 16.81 -3.10
CA CYS A 371 6.66 16.72 -2.89
C CYS A 371 7.32 15.81 -3.92
N SER A 372 8.51 16.17 -4.35
CA SER A 372 9.27 15.39 -5.32
C SER A 372 10.68 15.04 -4.85
N GLU A 373 11.24 13.99 -5.42
CA GLU A 373 12.62 13.54 -5.22
C GLU A 373 13.17 12.89 -6.49
N SER A 374 14.48 13.03 -6.70
CA SER A 374 15.23 12.32 -7.74
C SER A 374 16.44 11.60 -7.15
N ARG A 375 16.83 10.50 -7.78
CA ARG A 375 18.06 9.77 -7.48
C ARG A 375 19.14 10.12 -8.49
N PRO A 376 20.43 10.01 -8.12
CA PRO A 376 21.50 10.09 -9.10
C PRO A 376 21.39 8.93 -10.11
N PRO A 377 21.91 9.10 -11.34
CA PRO A 377 21.99 8.02 -12.32
C PRO A 377 22.68 6.78 -11.75
N SER A 378 22.06 5.63 -11.95
CA SER A 378 22.56 4.30 -11.62
C SER A 378 22.62 3.45 -12.89
N SER A 379 22.91 2.16 -12.77
CA SER A 379 22.97 1.27 -13.92
C SER A 379 22.47 -0.13 -13.65
N TYR A 380 21.85 -0.72 -14.65
CA TYR A 380 21.46 -2.12 -14.65
C TYR A 380 21.91 -2.73 -15.99
N SER A 381 22.53 -3.92 -15.96
CA SER A 381 23.01 -4.61 -17.17
C SER A 381 23.76 -3.70 -18.17
N GLY A 382 24.57 -2.75 -17.68
CA GLY A 382 25.31 -1.79 -18.50
C GLY A 382 24.52 -0.58 -19.04
N HIS A 383 23.20 -0.53 -18.87
CA HIS A 383 22.39 0.64 -19.24
C HIS A 383 22.27 1.62 -18.08
N ALA A 384 22.48 2.91 -18.35
CA ALA A 384 22.26 3.96 -17.36
C ALA A 384 20.76 4.16 -17.14
N PHE A 385 20.34 4.34 -15.89
CA PHE A 385 18.97 4.70 -15.57
C PHE A 385 18.89 5.70 -14.41
N GLN A 386 17.81 6.46 -14.35
CA GLN A 386 17.50 7.40 -13.28
C GLN A 386 16.02 7.29 -12.90
N VAL A 387 15.73 7.51 -11.61
CA VAL A 387 14.37 7.44 -11.06
C VAL A 387 14.00 8.77 -10.44
N GLU A 388 12.79 9.24 -10.77
CA GLU A 388 12.17 10.45 -10.25
C GLU A 388 10.79 10.10 -9.70
N VAL A 389 10.43 10.68 -8.56
CA VAL A 389 9.17 10.40 -7.87
C VAL A 389 8.58 11.71 -7.38
N ALA A 390 7.30 11.93 -7.64
CA ALA A 390 6.47 12.94 -6.99
C ALA A 390 5.30 12.27 -6.27
N ILE A 391 4.96 12.81 -5.09
CA ILE A 391 3.83 12.36 -4.27
C ILE A 391 2.93 13.57 -4.02
N GLY A 392 1.65 13.44 -4.34
CA GLY A 392 0.60 14.38 -3.99
C GLY A 392 -0.29 13.82 -2.87
N TYR A 393 -0.81 14.70 -2.02
CA TYR A 393 -1.73 14.38 -0.93
C TYR A 393 -2.86 15.42 -0.89
N GLY A 394 -4.10 14.95 -0.69
CA GLY A 394 -5.30 15.81 -0.61
C GLY A 394 -5.78 16.30 -1.97
N GLY A 395 -6.88 17.05 -1.97
CA GLY A 395 -7.54 17.57 -3.18
C GLY A 395 -8.77 16.76 -3.61
N GLU A 396 -9.69 17.42 -4.32
CA GLU A 396 -11.01 16.90 -4.70
C GLU A 396 -10.94 15.72 -5.68
N ASN A 397 -9.92 15.71 -6.56
CA ASN A 397 -9.78 14.73 -7.64
C ASN A 397 -9.08 13.43 -7.23
N LEU A 398 -8.74 13.26 -5.94
CA LEU A 398 -8.01 12.09 -5.44
C LEU A 398 -8.89 11.22 -4.54
N SER A 399 -9.39 10.12 -5.09
CA SER A 399 -10.14 9.12 -4.32
C SER A 399 -9.23 8.00 -3.79
N PRO A 400 -9.46 7.47 -2.57
CA PRO A 400 -8.78 6.29 -2.07
C PRO A 400 -9.09 5.04 -2.93
N PRO A 401 -8.19 4.04 -3.02
CA PRO A 401 -6.96 3.87 -2.23
C PRO A 401 -5.84 4.86 -2.59
N TYR A 402 -5.39 4.92 -3.84
CA TYR A 402 -4.45 5.92 -4.35
C TYR A 402 -4.44 5.92 -5.87
N LYS A 403 -4.11 7.04 -6.50
CA LYS A 403 -3.86 7.13 -7.95
C LYS A 403 -2.38 6.91 -8.24
N LEU A 404 -2.06 6.07 -9.23
CA LEU A 404 -0.69 5.79 -9.64
C LEU A 404 -0.49 6.15 -11.11
N VAL A 405 0.38 7.12 -11.34
CA VAL A 405 0.81 7.58 -12.66
C VAL A 405 2.24 7.10 -12.89
N ARG A 406 2.44 6.31 -13.96
CA ARG A 406 3.72 5.65 -14.27
C ARG A 406 4.29 6.17 -15.57
N PHE A 407 5.58 6.52 -15.55
CA PHE A 407 6.29 6.97 -16.74
C PHE A 407 7.54 6.15 -17.02
N ALA A 408 7.75 5.83 -18.28
CA ALA A 408 9.00 5.26 -18.79
C ALA A 408 9.52 6.12 -19.95
N ASN A 409 10.75 6.65 -19.85
CA ASN A 409 11.35 7.54 -20.85
C ASN A 409 10.46 8.72 -21.28
N ARG A 410 9.73 9.30 -20.31
CA ARG A 410 8.72 10.38 -20.53
C ARG A 410 7.50 9.94 -21.35
N ILE A 411 7.11 8.68 -21.22
CA ILE A 411 5.90 8.13 -21.81
C ILE A 411 5.00 7.58 -20.68
N PRO A 412 3.72 7.98 -20.62
CA PRO A 412 2.70 7.38 -19.77
C PRO A 412 2.49 5.89 -20.01
N LEU A 413 2.38 5.11 -18.94
CA LEU A 413 2.08 3.69 -18.97
C LEU A 413 0.67 3.45 -18.40
N LEU A 414 -0.34 3.39 -19.28
CA LEU A 414 -1.73 3.20 -18.86
C LEU A 414 -2.07 1.73 -18.55
N PHE A 415 -1.52 0.78 -19.32
CA PHE A 415 -1.86 -0.64 -19.21
C PHE A 415 -0.87 -1.42 -18.33
N GLY A 416 -1.25 -2.61 -17.87
CA GLY A 416 -0.34 -3.55 -17.19
C GLY A 416 0.05 -3.18 -15.75
N GLU A 417 -0.68 -2.26 -15.10
CA GLU A 417 -0.33 -1.72 -13.76
C GLU A 417 -0.13 -2.81 -12.69
N GLY A 418 -0.94 -3.87 -12.71
CA GLY A 418 -0.87 -4.97 -11.72
C GLY A 418 0.45 -5.75 -11.72
N ASN A 419 1.14 -5.81 -12.86
CA ASN A 419 2.41 -6.53 -13.00
C ASN A 419 3.64 -5.62 -12.88
N ASP A 420 3.44 -4.31 -12.80
CA ASP A 420 4.52 -3.32 -12.89
C ASP A 420 5.40 -3.30 -11.64
N LEU A 421 6.71 -3.17 -11.87
CA LEU A 421 7.71 -3.01 -10.81
C LEU A 421 7.39 -1.84 -9.86
N ILE A 422 6.86 -0.74 -10.38
CA ILE A 422 6.54 0.49 -9.63
C ILE A 422 5.47 0.20 -8.58
N LYS A 423 4.32 -0.36 -9.01
CA LYS A 423 3.20 -0.69 -8.12
C LYS A 423 3.64 -1.63 -7.01
N LYS A 424 4.30 -2.73 -7.39
CA LYS A 424 4.84 -3.71 -6.43
C LYS A 424 5.83 -3.09 -5.45
N THR A 425 6.61 -2.10 -5.89
CA THR A 425 7.56 -1.40 -5.02
C THR A 425 6.84 -0.48 -4.02
N ILE A 426 5.81 0.25 -4.46
CA ILE A 426 4.97 1.10 -3.59
C ILE A 426 4.28 0.25 -2.52
N GLU A 427 3.64 -0.85 -2.91
CA GLU A 427 2.93 -1.76 -1.99
C GLU A 427 3.89 -2.47 -1.01
N SER A 428 5.15 -2.71 -1.41
CA SER A 428 6.16 -3.31 -0.54
C SER A 428 6.65 -2.38 0.59
N ILE A 429 6.30 -1.09 0.55
CA ILE A 429 6.70 -0.10 1.57
C ILE A 429 5.63 -0.05 2.65
N ASN A 430 6.04 -0.07 3.92
CA ASN A 430 5.12 0.14 5.03
C ASN A 430 4.85 1.64 5.22
N TRP A 431 3.74 2.13 4.64
CA TRP A 431 3.33 3.53 4.64
C TRP A 431 2.89 4.07 6.00
N SER A 432 2.51 3.20 6.94
CA SER A 432 2.20 3.63 8.33
C SER A 432 3.38 4.31 9.02
N ASN A 433 4.61 3.97 8.62
CA ASN A 433 5.83 4.64 9.09
C ASN A 433 5.90 6.11 8.67
N TYR A 434 5.22 6.47 7.58
CA TYR A 434 5.14 7.83 7.03
C TYR A 434 3.85 8.56 7.44
N LYS A 435 3.06 7.99 8.36
CA LYS A 435 1.77 8.53 8.83
C LYS A 435 0.72 8.60 7.72
N THR A 436 0.74 7.59 6.86
CA THR A 436 -0.13 7.55 5.69
C THR A 436 -0.67 6.13 5.49
N ASN A 437 -1.92 6.00 5.06
CA ASN A 437 -2.58 4.76 4.70
C ASN A 437 -2.99 4.77 3.22
N LEU A 438 -2.39 3.88 2.44
CA LEU A 438 -2.69 3.74 1.00
C LEU A 438 -4.14 3.39 0.68
N ASN A 439 -4.96 2.96 1.64
CA ASN A 439 -6.35 2.58 1.34
C ASN A 439 -7.37 3.67 1.66
N ASN A 440 -6.98 4.64 2.51
CA ASN A 440 -7.92 5.60 3.08
C ASN A 440 -7.52 7.04 2.76
N ASP A 441 -6.24 7.30 2.51
CA ASP A 441 -5.74 8.64 2.33
C ASP A 441 -5.75 9.03 0.83
N PRO A 442 -6.20 10.25 0.48
CA PRO A 442 -6.22 10.73 -0.90
C PRO A 442 -4.79 11.00 -1.39
N LEU A 443 -4.20 10.00 -2.06
CA LEU A 443 -2.80 10.02 -2.50
C LEU A 443 -2.67 9.86 -4.01
N ILE A 444 -1.67 10.53 -4.56
CA ILE A 444 -1.21 10.29 -5.92
C ILE A 444 0.30 10.09 -5.97
N PHE A 445 0.74 9.10 -6.74
CA PHE A 445 2.14 8.85 -7.01
C PHE A 445 2.41 9.06 -8.49
N ALA A 446 3.33 9.96 -8.82
CA ALA A 446 3.91 10.07 -10.16
C ALA A 446 5.34 9.53 -10.11
N VAL A 447 5.61 8.47 -10.85
CA VAL A 447 6.93 7.81 -10.87
C VAL A 447 7.46 7.77 -12.29
N SER A 448 8.63 8.37 -12.51
CA SER A 448 9.32 8.37 -13.80
C SER A 448 10.60 7.57 -13.74
N LEU A 449 10.70 6.56 -14.61
CA LEU A 449 11.92 5.81 -14.88
C LEU A 449 12.48 6.22 -16.24
N VAL A 450 13.74 6.65 -16.24
CA VAL A 450 14.44 7.09 -17.45
C VAL A 450 15.67 6.22 -17.66
N SER A 451 15.88 5.72 -18.88
CA SER A 451 17.01 4.84 -19.20
C SER A 451 17.31 4.81 -20.71
N THR A 452 18.52 4.39 -21.10
CA THR A 452 18.84 4.09 -22.52
C THR A 452 18.10 2.85 -23.02
N LYS A 453 17.76 1.94 -22.13
CA LYS A 453 16.90 0.78 -22.37
C LYS A 453 15.94 0.64 -21.20
N ILE A 454 14.66 0.48 -21.45
CA ILE A 454 13.70 0.13 -20.39
C ILE A 454 13.46 -1.38 -20.47
N PRO A 455 13.49 -2.13 -19.35
CA PRO A 455 13.29 -3.58 -19.35
C PRO A 455 11.79 -3.89 -19.47
N PHE A 456 11.22 -3.69 -20.66
CA PHE A 456 9.88 -4.18 -20.97
C PHE A 456 9.93 -5.69 -21.25
N PRO A 457 9.08 -6.51 -20.60
CA PRO A 457 9.00 -7.94 -20.89
C PRO A 457 8.29 -8.23 -22.21
N GLU A 458 7.39 -7.34 -22.62
CA GLU A 458 6.63 -7.41 -23.88
C GLU A 458 6.98 -6.25 -24.80
N THR A 459 6.79 -6.44 -26.10
CA THR A 459 7.05 -5.42 -27.13
C THR A 459 6.05 -4.26 -27.10
N SER A 460 4.89 -4.46 -26.48
CA SER A 460 3.81 -3.49 -26.29
C SER A 460 4.14 -2.33 -25.34
N LYS A 461 5.23 -2.46 -24.55
CA LYS A 461 5.71 -1.46 -23.58
C LYS A 461 4.68 -1.04 -22.53
N GLU A 462 3.98 -1.99 -21.92
CA GLU A 462 2.92 -1.68 -20.94
C GLU A 462 3.42 -1.53 -19.50
N TYR A 463 4.36 -2.38 -19.09
CA TYR A 463 4.84 -2.40 -17.72
C TYR A 463 6.33 -2.73 -17.63
N ILE A 464 6.97 -2.23 -16.58
CA ILE A 464 8.40 -2.40 -16.33
C ILE A 464 8.62 -3.73 -15.60
N ALA A 465 9.52 -4.57 -16.14
CA ALA A 465 9.86 -5.86 -15.55
C ALA A 465 10.57 -5.71 -14.18
N GLU A 466 10.50 -6.77 -13.38
CA GLU A 466 11.15 -6.81 -12.07
C GLU A 466 12.68 -6.91 -12.18
N VAL A 467 13.35 -5.77 -12.10
CA VAL A 467 14.81 -5.66 -12.02
C VAL A 467 15.21 -5.14 -10.63
N ASP A 468 16.06 -5.90 -9.93
CA ASP A 468 16.40 -5.62 -8.53
C ASP A 468 17.17 -4.31 -8.33
N GLU A 469 18.06 -3.95 -9.27
CA GLU A 469 18.80 -2.69 -9.25
C GLU A 469 17.85 -1.49 -9.33
N ILE A 470 16.87 -1.55 -10.24
CA ILE A 470 15.85 -0.51 -10.41
C ILE A 470 14.94 -0.46 -9.20
N ARG A 471 14.45 -1.61 -8.72
CA ARG A 471 13.62 -1.74 -7.51
C ARG A 471 14.25 -1.07 -6.31
N LYS A 472 15.55 -1.33 -6.09
CA LYS A 472 16.30 -0.81 -4.94
C LYS A 472 16.38 0.72 -4.99
N GLU A 473 16.73 1.30 -6.14
CA GLU A 473 16.81 2.76 -6.28
C GLU A 473 15.44 3.43 -6.21
N LEU A 474 14.42 2.84 -6.83
CA LEU A 474 13.04 3.32 -6.74
C LEU A 474 12.54 3.32 -5.29
N ARG A 475 12.75 2.23 -4.56
CA ARG A 475 12.38 2.13 -3.13
C ARG A 475 13.06 3.22 -2.31
N LEU A 476 14.34 3.48 -2.53
CA LEU A 476 15.07 4.54 -1.82
C LEU A 476 14.53 5.94 -2.17
N CYS A 477 14.12 6.17 -3.42
CA CYS A 477 13.50 7.41 -3.86
C CYS A 477 12.14 7.64 -3.18
N LEU A 478 11.24 6.65 -3.24
CA LEU A 478 9.93 6.67 -2.59
C LEU A 478 10.05 6.90 -1.09
N GLN A 479 11.00 6.24 -0.41
CA GLN A 479 11.22 6.46 1.02
C GLN A 479 11.72 7.87 1.34
N LYS A 480 12.46 8.52 0.43
CA LYS A 480 12.93 9.90 0.62
C LYS A 480 11.77 10.89 0.45
N ALA A 481 10.93 10.70 -0.57
CA ALA A 481 9.71 11.49 -0.76
C ALA A 481 8.71 11.26 0.40
N GLY A 482 8.50 10.01 0.83
CA GLY A 482 7.64 9.68 1.97
C GLY A 482 8.08 10.34 3.28
N ARG A 483 9.39 10.59 3.48
CA ARG A 483 9.87 11.37 4.62
C ARG A 483 9.47 12.85 4.55
N LYS A 484 9.31 13.43 3.35
CA LYS A 484 8.78 14.80 3.17
C LYS A 484 7.28 14.82 3.47
N LEU A 485 6.52 13.86 2.93
CA LEU A 485 5.09 13.69 3.23
C LEU A 485 4.82 13.57 4.73
N MET A 486 5.60 12.74 5.43
CA MET A 486 5.48 12.58 6.89
C MET A 486 5.69 13.90 7.66
N LYS A 487 6.57 14.81 7.18
CA LYS A 487 6.77 16.11 7.83
C LYS A 487 5.52 16.99 7.69
N PHE A 488 4.90 16.98 6.51
CA PHE A 488 3.64 17.67 6.24
C PHE A 488 2.52 17.12 7.11
N GLN A 489 2.32 15.80 7.14
CA GLN A 489 1.35 15.12 8.00
C GLN A 489 1.52 15.47 9.49
N HIS A 490 2.77 15.52 9.97
CA HIS A 490 3.05 15.95 11.34
C HIS A 490 2.80 17.42 11.61
N ALA A 491 2.88 18.29 10.59
CA ALA A 491 2.54 19.70 10.72
C ALA A 491 1.01 19.87 10.76
N LEU A 492 0.29 19.19 9.87
CA LEU A 492 -1.17 19.17 9.82
C LEU A 492 -1.77 18.72 11.16
N LYS A 493 -1.35 17.56 11.65
CA LYS A 493 -1.80 17.02 12.95
C LYS A 493 -1.44 17.93 14.14
N ARG A 494 -0.32 18.65 14.07
CA ARG A 494 0.06 19.62 15.12
C ARG A 494 -0.88 20.82 15.11
N ARG A 495 -1.25 21.32 13.92
CA ARG A 495 -2.21 22.41 13.76
C ARG A 495 -3.59 22.02 14.30
N GLU A 496 -4.08 20.82 13.96
CA GLU A 496 -5.33 20.28 14.51
C GLU A 496 -5.30 20.15 16.03
N GLN A 497 -4.21 19.62 16.60
CA GLN A 497 -4.07 19.51 18.05
C GLN A 497 -4.03 20.87 18.75
N GLN A 498 -3.39 21.87 18.13
CA GLN A 498 -3.38 23.24 18.64
C GLN A 498 -4.78 23.85 18.59
N ALA A 499 -5.49 23.72 17.46
CA ALA A 499 -6.86 24.20 17.31
C ALA A 499 -7.80 23.54 18.34
N ARG A 500 -7.74 22.20 18.50
CA ARG A 500 -8.50 21.47 19.50
C ARG A 500 -8.17 21.93 20.93
N ARG A 501 -6.90 22.16 21.24
CA ARG A 501 -6.48 22.67 22.55
C ARG A 501 -7.00 24.09 22.79
N MET A 502 -7.01 24.95 21.78
CA MET A 502 -7.58 26.29 21.85
C MET A 502 -9.07 26.25 22.11
N ARG A 503 -9.85 25.43 21.37
CA ARG A 503 -11.28 25.23 21.60
C ARG A 503 -11.59 24.75 23.03
N ILE A 504 -10.77 23.83 23.56
CA ILE A 504 -10.88 23.39 24.97
C ILE A 504 -10.64 24.57 25.92
N PHE A 505 -9.61 25.39 25.69
CA PHE A 505 -9.37 26.56 26.53
C PHE A 505 -10.50 27.59 26.44
N GLU A 506 -11.04 27.87 25.26
CA GLU A 506 -12.20 28.75 25.08
C GLU A 506 -13.41 28.25 25.86
N LYS A 507 -13.63 26.92 25.90
CA LYS A 507 -14.74 26.31 26.65
C LYS A 507 -14.55 26.34 28.17
N TYR A 508 -13.34 26.04 28.68
CA TYR A 508 -13.12 25.85 30.12
C TYR A 508 -12.53 27.06 30.85
N ALA A 509 -11.83 27.97 30.16
CA ALA A 509 -11.30 29.17 30.79
C ALA A 509 -12.39 30.04 31.47
N PRO A 510 -13.60 30.21 30.90
CA PRO A 510 -14.68 30.93 31.57
C PRO A 510 -15.10 30.29 32.90
N VAL A 511 -15.31 28.97 32.88
CA VAL A 511 -15.74 28.18 34.04
C VAL A 511 -14.69 28.20 35.16
N VAL A 512 -13.41 28.11 34.82
CA VAL A 512 -12.34 28.17 35.83
C VAL A 512 -12.23 29.58 36.42
N THR A 513 -12.39 30.61 35.58
CA THR A 513 -12.31 32.00 36.03
C THR A 513 -13.45 32.33 36.99
N SER A 514 -14.66 31.83 36.73
CA SER A 514 -15.81 32.05 37.63
C SER A 514 -15.65 31.36 38.97
N ILE A 515 -15.26 30.08 38.99
CA ILE A 515 -15.02 29.35 40.23
C ILE A 515 -13.95 30.05 41.08
N VAL A 516 -12.86 30.51 40.45
CA VAL A 516 -11.79 31.24 41.16
C VAL A 516 -12.28 32.62 41.63
N GLY A 517 -13.08 33.32 40.83
CA GLY A 517 -13.69 34.60 41.21
C GLY A 517 -14.63 34.49 42.41
N GLN A 518 -15.50 33.48 42.40
CA GLN A 518 -16.40 33.14 43.51
C GLN A 518 -15.61 32.76 44.76
N MET A 519 -14.59 31.90 44.64
CA MET A 519 -13.74 31.50 45.79
C MET A 519 -13.00 32.68 46.43
N LEU A 520 -12.65 33.70 45.65
CA LEU A 520 -11.96 34.89 46.14
C LEU A 520 -12.93 35.96 46.68
N GLY A 521 -14.25 35.74 46.61
CA GLY A 521 -15.27 36.72 47.02
C GLY A 521 -15.22 38.01 46.19
N LYS A 522 -14.77 37.91 44.94
CA LYS A 522 -14.54 39.05 44.03
C LYS A 522 -15.43 39.01 42.78
N MET A 523 -16.33 38.05 42.70
CA MET A 523 -17.32 37.94 41.62
C MET A 523 -18.63 37.41 42.20
N ASP A 524 -19.69 38.18 42.04
CA ASP A 524 -21.07 37.74 42.25
C ASP A 524 -21.57 37.00 40.98
N GLU A 525 -22.60 36.15 41.10
CA GLU A 525 -23.15 35.38 39.95
C GLU A 525 -23.56 36.27 38.76
N ASP A 526 -23.95 37.52 39.02
CA ASP A 526 -24.34 38.49 38.00
C ASP A 526 -23.14 39.12 37.25
N GLU A 527 -21.97 39.25 37.90
CA GLU A 527 -20.74 39.75 37.26
C GLU A 527 -20.14 38.73 36.28
N PHE A 528 -20.46 37.44 36.46
CA PHE A 528 -20.04 36.36 35.57
C PHE A 528 -20.67 36.48 34.17
N GLN A 529 -21.94 36.85 34.06
CA GLN A 529 -22.58 37.09 32.76
C GLN A 529 -22.00 38.32 32.04
N PHE A 530 -21.64 39.37 32.79
CA PHE A 530 -21.11 40.62 32.23
C PHE A 530 -19.70 40.46 31.61
N LEU A 531 -18.81 39.71 32.26
CA LEU A 531 -17.44 39.45 31.78
C LEU A 531 -17.39 38.55 30.53
N PHE A 532 -18.43 37.76 30.30
CA PHE A 532 -18.49 36.76 29.21
C PHE A 532 -19.49 37.05 28.11
N SER A 533 -20.07 38.27 28.07
CA SER A 533 -20.53 38.81 26.79
C SER A 533 -19.37 38.66 25.79
N SER A 534 -19.63 37.93 24.72
CA SER A 534 -18.69 37.27 23.82
C SER A 534 -17.72 38.20 23.06
N THR A 535 -17.60 39.45 23.46
CA THR A 535 -16.81 40.52 22.83
C THR A 535 -15.47 40.80 23.52
N GLN A 536 -15.34 40.67 24.85
CA GLN A 536 -14.08 41.00 25.55
C GLN A 536 -13.05 39.87 25.53
N PHE A 537 -13.46 38.62 25.76
CA PHE A 537 -12.57 37.46 25.66
C PHE A 537 -12.08 37.24 24.23
N ASN A 538 -12.97 37.43 23.25
CA ASN A 538 -12.63 37.45 21.82
C ASN A 538 -11.71 38.64 21.44
N LYS A 539 -11.83 39.81 22.08
CA LYS A 539 -10.87 40.92 21.90
C LYS A 539 -9.48 40.59 22.45
N CYS A 540 -9.40 39.89 23.59
CA CYS A 540 -8.12 39.44 24.17
C CYS A 540 -7.44 38.35 23.31
N LEU A 541 -8.22 37.47 22.69
CA LEU A 541 -7.72 36.47 21.74
C LEU A 541 -7.30 37.09 20.39
N LYS A 542 -8.02 38.09 19.89
CA LYS A 542 -7.71 38.80 18.63
C LYS A 542 -6.42 39.62 18.64
N LEU A 543 -5.85 39.93 19.80
CA LEU A 543 -4.61 40.70 19.93
C LEU A 543 -3.33 39.89 19.62
N ARG A 544 -3.44 38.57 19.38
CA ARG A 544 -2.32 37.74 18.92
C ARG A 544 -2.75 36.78 17.83
N GLU A 545 -2.37 37.14 16.61
CA GLU A 545 -2.29 36.31 15.40
C GLU A 545 -3.59 36.17 14.59
N GLY A 546 -3.46 36.54 13.31
CA GLY A 546 -4.53 36.70 12.34
C GLY A 546 -5.27 35.41 11.99
N SER A 547 -6.60 35.53 12.07
CA SER A 547 -7.61 34.93 11.19
C SER A 547 -7.35 33.50 10.70
N ILE A 548 -7.86 32.53 11.46
CA ILE A 548 -8.48 31.33 10.90
C ILE A 548 -9.98 31.58 11.02
N PHE A 549 -10.67 31.56 9.88
CA PHE A 549 -12.11 31.70 9.78
C PHE A 549 -12.82 30.58 10.54
N LEU A 550 -13.85 30.95 11.30
CA LEU A 550 -14.89 30.05 11.82
C LEU A 550 -16.15 30.24 10.95
N PRO A 551 -16.89 29.17 10.63
CA PRO A 551 -18.10 29.28 9.84
C PRO A 551 -19.18 30.08 10.60
N LYS A 552 -19.86 30.93 9.84
CA LYS A 552 -20.96 31.79 10.26
C LYS A 552 -22.26 31.02 9.98
N ASN A 553 -23.17 30.90 10.94
CA ASN A 553 -24.63 31.09 10.80
C ASN A 553 -25.45 30.15 11.73
N PRO A 554 -26.42 30.69 12.49
CA PRO A 554 -27.50 29.91 13.13
C PRO A 554 -28.58 29.49 12.10
N ILE A 555 -29.33 28.42 12.39
CA ILE A 555 -30.33 27.83 11.49
C ILE A 555 -31.66 28.60 11.60
N PRO A 556 -32.20 29.17 10.51
CA PRO A 556 -33.46 29.90 10.54
C PRO A 556 -34.66 28.98 10.81
N ILE A 557 -35.70 29.52 11.45
CA ILE A 557 -36.90 28.76 11.86
C ILE A 557 -37.73 28.24 10.68
N GLU A 558 -37.51 28.79 9.48
CA GLU A 558 -38.12 28.39 8.20
C GLU A 558 -37.76 26.96 7.76
N ALA A 559 -36.82 26.31 8.44
CA ALA A 559 -36.48 24.90 8.23
C ALA A 559 -37.51 23.91 8.80
N LEU A 560 -38.47 24.38 9.59
CA LEU A 560 -39.63 23.59 10.04
C LEU A 560 -40.68 23.51 8.92
N PRO A 561 -41.47 22.42 8.82
CA PRO A 561 -42.54 22.31 7.83
C PRO A 561 -43.54 23.47 7.96
N LEU A 562 -43.88 24.12 6.83
CA LEU A 562 -44.79 25.27 6.78
C LEU A 562 -46.17 25.02 7.41
N GLU A 563 -46.65 23.78 7.37
CA GLU A 563 -47.93 23.36 7.96
C GLU A 563 -47.98 23.48 9.49
N SER A 564 -46.83 23.66 10.16
CA SER A 564 -46.71 23.74 11.63
C SER A 564 -46.77 25.17 12.20
N ILE A 565 -46.73 26.22 11.36
CA ILE A 565 -46.47 27.61 11.80
C ILE A 565 -47.55 28.61 11.35
N GLU A 566 -48.52 28.22 10.52
CA GLU A 566 -49.44 29.14 9.84
C GLU A 566 -50.37 30.00 10.74
N SER A 567 -50.49 29.71 12.04
CA SER A 567 -51.41 30.42 12.95
C SER A 567 -50.74 31.33 13.98
N VAL A 568 -49.41 31.35 14.09
CA VAL A 568 -48.69 32.07 15.17
C VAL A 568 -47.62 33.01 14.60
N ASP A 569 -47.74 34.31 14.93
CA ASP A 569 -46.81 35.35 14.50
C ASP A 569 -45.56 35.37 15.39
N LEU A 570 -44.60 34.49 15.07
CA LEU A 570 -43.39 34.23 15.86
C LEU A 570 -42.41 35.42 15.89
N GLU A 571 -42.47 36.31 14.90
CA GLU A 571 -41.68 37.55 14.87
C GLU A 571 -42.04 38.48 16.04
N ARG A 572 -43.29 38.45 16.49
CA ARG A 572 -43.78 39.29 17.59
C ARG A 572 -43.17 38.92 18.96
N TYR A 573 -42.61 37.72 19.07
CA TYR A 573 -41.97 37.19 20.27
C TYR A 573 -40.43 37.12 20.14
N ASP A 574 -39.85 37.76 19.10
CA ASP A 574 -38.40 37.78 18.82
C ASP A 574 -37.77 36.39 18.55
N ILE A 575 -38.57 35.42 18.07
CA ILE A 575 -38.12 34.04 17.79
C ILE A 575 -37.80 33.90 16.30
N GLN A 576 -36.50 33.79 15.95
CA GLN A 576 -36.04 33.75 14.54
C GLN A 576 -35.30 32.47 14.16
N THR A 577 -34.78 31.72 15.15
CA THR A 577 -34.00 30.49 14.93
C THR A 577 -34.54 29.32 15.74
N LEU A 578 -34.23 28.09 15.34
CA LEU A 578 -34.63 26.88 16.11
C LEU A 578 -34.09 26.88 17.53
N GLN A 579 -32.96 27.55 17.76
CA GLN A 579 -32.37 27.68 19.10
C GLN A 579 -33.17 28.62 19.99
N ASP A 580 -33.76 29.68 19.44
CA ASP A 580 -34.59 30.62 20.20
C ASP A 580 -35.88 29.94 20.68
N LEU A 581 -36.48 29.08 19.85
CA LEU A 581 -37.69 28.32 20.18
C LEU A 581 -37.46 27.31 21.34
N ILE A 582 -36.30 26.67 21.38
CA ILE A 582 -35.96 25.64 22.38
C ILE A 582 -35.59 26.25 23.73
N LEU A 583 -35.19 27.53 23.74
CA LEU A 583 -34.75 28.24 24.94
C LEU A 583 -35.90 28.94 25.70
N LEU A 584 -37.15 28.78 25.24
CA LEU A 584 -38.34 29.29 25.92
C LEU A 584 -38.60 28.52 27.23
N ASP A 585 -39.15 29.22 28.22
CA ASP A 585 -39.58 28.58 29.47
C ASP A 585 -40.93 27.86 29.32
N GLU A 586 -41.29 27.01 30.29
CA GLU A 586 -42.53 26.21 30.21
C GLU A 586 -43.80 27.07 30.15
N GLU A 587 -43.80 28.26 30.74
CA GLU A 587 -44.95 29.17 30.70
C GLU A 587 -45.11 29.81 29.31
N GLN A 588 -44.01 30.27 28.69
CA GLN A 588 -43.99 30.82 27.33
C GLN A 588 -44.29 29.77 26.26
N LEU A 589 -43.83 28.54 26.47
CA LEU A 589 -44.10 27.41 25.57
C LEU A 589 -45.60 27.07 25.56
N GLN A 590 -46.21 27.00 26.75
CA GLN A 590 -47.65 26.77 26.90
C GLN A 590 -48.48 27.93 26.31
N GLU A 591 -47.99 29.17 26.40
CA GLU A 591 -48.61 30.33 25.77
C GLU A 591 -48.61 30.20 24.22
N LEU A 592 -47.49 29.83 23.60
CA LEU A 592 -47.41 29.62 22.15
C LEU A 592 -48.23 28.41 21.67
N ILE A 593 -48.28 27.33 22.45
CA ILE A 593 -49.14 26.18 22.18
C ILE A 593 -50.62 26.58 22.21
N SER A 594 -51.02 27.42 23.18
CA SER A 594 -52.38 27.94 23.27
C SER A 594 -52.77 28.87 22.11
N LEU A 595 -51.78 29.50 21.47
CA LEU A 595 -51.94 30.36 20.30
C LEU A 595 -51.94 29.59 18.97
N GLY A 596 -51.66 28.28 19.00
CA GLY A 596 -51.81 27.39 17.84
C GLY A 596 -50.53 26.72 17.34
N LEU A 597 -49.39 26.87 18.03
CA LEU A 597 -48.17 26.13 17.72
C LEU A 597 -48.32 24.66 18.16
N SER A 598 -48.08 23.69 17.26
CA SER A 598 -48.24 22.28 17.63
C SER A 598 -47.15 21.81 18.60
N GLU A 599 -47.50 21.02 19.61
CA GLU A 599 -46.52 20.38 20.52
C GLU A 599 -45.49 19.52 19.74
N GLU A 600 -45.92 18.97 18.60
CA GLU A 600 -45.07 18.17 17.70
C GLU A 600 -43.95 19.00 17.04
N ALA A 601 -44.14 20.31 16.82
CA ALA A 601 -43.12 21.17 16.22
C ALA A 601 -41.94 21.44 17.17
N ILE A 602 -42.20 21.50 18.48
CA ILE A 602 -41.18 21.72 19.51
C ILE A 602 -40.32 20.47 19.67
N ASP A 603 -40.94 19.29 19.70
CA ASP A 603 -40.23 18.00 19.74
C ASP A 603 -39.38 17.78 18.48
N GLN A 604 -39.89 18.17 17.31
CA GLN A 604 -39.13 18.10 16.05
C GLN A 604 -37.95 19.08 16.04
N ALA A 605 -38.11 20.32 16.52
CA ALA A 605 -37.02 21.29 16.63
C ALA A 605 -35.91 20.77 17.57
N GLN A 606 -36.28 20.20 18.72
CA GLN A 606 -35.33 19.62 19.66
C GLN A 606 -34.62 18.38 19.09
N GLN A 607 -35.32 17.51 18.36
CA GLN A 607 -34.72 16.35 17.72
C GLN A 607 -33.75 16.73 16.60
N ILE A 608 -34.09 17.71 15.76
CA ILE A 608 -33.21 18.23 14.70
C ILE A 608 -31.95 18.85 15.31
N LEU A 609 -32.11 19.69 16.34
CA LEU A 609 -30.97 20.32 17.02
C LEU A 609 -30.06 19.26 17.67
N THR A 610 -30.64 18.25 18.32
CA THR A 610 -29.88 17.18 18.99
C THR A 610 -29.14 16.31 17.98
N ALA A 611 -29.77 15.93 16.86
CA ALA A 611 -29.14 15.15 15.80
C ALA A 611 -27.96 15.89 15.14
N ILE A 612 -28.11 17.20 14.89
CA ILE A 612 -27.03 18.04 14.36
C ILE A 612 -25.92 18.22 15.41
N LEU A 613 -26.26 18.29 16.70
CA LEU A 613 -25.28 18.43 17.78
C LEU A 613 -24.45 17.15 18.03
N GLU A 614 -24.94 15.97 17.67
CA GLU A 614 -24.24 14.69 17.83
C GLU A 614 -23.34 14.28 16.64
N LEU A 615 -23.33 15.05 15.56
CA LEU A 615 -22.46 14.85 14.40
C LEU A 615 -20.96 15.08 14.72
N PRO A 616 -20.02 14.35 14.07
CA PRO A 616 -18.60 14.71 14.07
C PRO A 616 -18.37 16.08 13.40
N GLU A 617 -17.43 16.89 13.91
CA GLU A 617 -17.23 18.31 13.49
C GLU A 617 -17.12 18.51 11.96
N ILE A 618 -16.54 17.56 11.21
CA ILE A 618 -16.37 17.64 9.74
C ILE A 618 -17.72 17.58 8.99
N ALA A 619 -18.67 16.77 9.47
CA ALA A 619 -19.98 16.61 8.83
C ALA A 619 -20.93 17.77 9.16
N LYS A 620 -20.71 18.47 10.28
CA LYS A 620 -21.46 19.70 10.60
C LYS A 620 -21.05 20.86 9.69
N ASP A 621 -19.75 20.94 9.36
CA ASP A 621 -19.21 21.96 8.46
C ASP A 621 -19.71 21.74 7.01
N GLU A 622 -19.84 20.48 6.55
CA GLU A 622 -20.44 20.15 5.24
C GLU A 622 -21.95 20.47 5.18
N LEU A 623 -22.72 20.18 6.24
CA LEU A 623 -24.17 20.43 6.30
C LEU A 623 -24.53 21.92 6.25
N VAL A 624 -23.64 22.78 6.76
CA VAL A 624 -23.77 24.25 6.71
C VAL A 624 -23.40 24.81 5.34
N GLU A 625 -22.55 24.12 4.57
CA GLU A 625 -22.21 24.49 3.19
C GLU A 625 -23.21 23.94 2.16
N SER A 626 -23.91 22.84 2.45
CA SER A 626 -24.89 22.23 1.55
C SER A 626 -26.34 22.57 1.94
N VAL A 627 -26.88 23.69 1.44
CA VAL A 627 -28.32 24.04 1.56
C VAL A 627 -29.17 23.18 0.60
N SER A 628 -29.20 21.85 0.79
CA SER A 628 -30.11 20.99 0.07
C SER A 628 -30.79 19.99 1.01
N ALA A 629 -32.12 20.02 1.02
CA ALA A 629 -32.99 19.08 1.75
C ALA A 629 -32.65 17.60 1.45
N VAL A 630 -31.97 17.33 0.33
CA VAL A 630 -31.49 16.01 -0.09
C VAL A 630 -30.38 15.49 0.82
N ALA A 631 -29.46 16.33 1.30
CA ALA A 631 -28.35 15.91 2.15
C ALA A 631 -28.84 15.53 3.57
N LEU A 632 -29.87 16.22 4.07
CA LEU A 632 -30.56 15.86 5.33
C LEU A 632 -31.34 14.54 5.19
N ASP A 633 -31.95 14.29 4.03
CA ASP A 633 -32.71 13.06 3.76
C ASP A 633 -31.81 11.83 3.58
N GLU A 634 -30.64 12.01 2.96
CA GLU A 634 -29.61 10.96 2.85
C GLU A 634 -28.90 10.70 4.19
N PHE A 635 -28.67 11.76 4.97
CA PHE A 635 -28.10 11.65 6.31
C PHE A 635 -29.05 10.98 7.32
N ALA A 636 -30.36 11.23 7.21
CA ALA A 636 -31.39 10.55 8.01
C ALA A 636 -31.48 9.04 7.68
N LYS A 637 -31.21 8.65 6.42
CA LYS A 637 -31.09 7.26 5.97
C LYS A 637 -29.80 6.59 6.49
N GLU A 638 -28.66 7.28 6.46
CA GLU A 638 -27.38 6.73 6.93
C GLU A 638 -27.30 6.54 8.45
N ARG A 639 -27.95 7.41 9.23
CA ARG A 639 -27.96 7.32 10.71
C ARG A 639 -29.03 6.40 11.26
N GLY A 640 -29.87 5.82 10.40
CA GLY A 640 -30.96 4.95 10.83
C GLY A 640 -31.98 5.68 11.73
N ILE A 641 -32.14 6.99 11.55
CA ILE A 641 -33.24 7.75 12.19
C ILE A 641 -34.57 7.34 11.54
N LEU A 642 -34.52 6.91 10.28
CA LEU A 642 -35.50 6.02 9.65
C LEU A 642 -35.12 4.56 9.94
N SER A 643 -35.12 4.12 11.20
CA SER A 643 -34.79 2.73 11.52
C SER A 643 -35.90 1.78 11.04
N GLY A 644 -35.57 0.88 10.12
CA GLY A 644 -36.41 -0.29 9.84
C GLY A 644 -35.91 -1.14 8.68
N LEU A 645 -35.05 -2.12 8.98
CA LEU A 645 -34.58 -3.22 8.13
C LEU A 645 -33.69 -2.83 6.93
N GLU A 646 -32.43 -3.29 6.93
CA GLU A 646 -31.66 -3.45 5.68
C GLU A 646 -32.42 -4.45 4.80
N LEU A 647 -33.21 -3.95 3.85
CA LEU A 647 -33.89 -4.76 2.85
C LEU A 647 -32.98 -4.91 1.63
N TYR A 648 -32.80 -6.14 1.16
CA TYR A 648 -31.97 -6.42 -0.02
C TYR A 648 -32.83 -6.37 -1.28
N HIS A 649 -32.49 -5.47 -2.20
CA HIS A 649 -33.23 -5.29 -3.44
C HIS A 649 -32.82 -6.33 -4.48
N GLY A 650 -33.78 -6.80 -5.27
CA GLY A 650 -33.60 -7.86 -6.25
C GLY A 650 -32.57 -7.57 -7.34
N ILE A 651 -32.32 -6.30 -7.66
CA ILE A 651 -31.32 -5.85 -8.65
C ILE A 651 -29.89 -5.96 -8.10
N ASP A 652 -29.73 -5.98 -6.77
CA ASP A 652 -28.42 -5.99 -6.13
C ASP A 652 -27.64 -7.26 -6.48
N PRO A 653 -26.31 -7.18 -6.61
CA PRO A 653 -25.49 -8.37 -6.82
C PRO A 653 -25.50 -9.26 -5.57
N VAL A 654 -25.36 -10.58 -5.73
CA VAL A 654 -25.32 -11.53 -4.59
C VAL A 654 -24.19 -11.22 -3.58
N THR A 655 -23.18 -10.44 -3.98
CA THR A 655 -22.11 -9.96 -3.09
C THR A 655 -22.56 -8.89 -2.10
N ALA A 656 -23.73 -8.29 -2.29
CA ALA A 656 -24.32 -7.34 -1.35
C ALA A 656 -24.89 -8.05 -0.10
N LEU A 657 -25.24 -9.34 -0.22
CA LEU A 657 -25.75 -10.11 0.91
C LEU A 657 -24.64 -10.37 1.95
N PRO A 658 -24.90 -10.14 3.25
CA PRO A 658 -23.90 -10.31 4.29
C PRO A 658 -23.46 -11.78 4.41
N GLY A 659 -22.16 -11.98 4.61
CA GLY A 659 -21.54 -13.30 4.77
C GLY A 659 -21.25 -14.05 3.45
N ILE A 660 -21.57 -13.48 2.28
CA ILE A 660 -21.21 -14.07 0.97
C ILE A 660 -19.81 -13.58 0.54
N GLY A 661 -18.80 -14.41 0.79
CA GLY A 661 -17.41 -14.12 0.41
C GLY A 661 -17.12 -14.34 -1.10
N PRO A 662 -15.95 -13.89 -1.61
CA PRO A 662 -15.60 -13.97 -3.03
C PRO A 662 -15.59 -15.40 -3.62
N ALA A 663 -15.36 -16.42 -2.80
CA ALA A 663 -15.39 -17.82 -3.21
C ALA A 663 -16.83 -18.34 -3.35
N THR A 664 -17.68 -18.04 -2.38
CA THR A 664 -19.13 -18.35 -2.38
C THR A 664 -19.83 -17.63 -3.54
N ALA A 665 -19.54 -16.34 -3.74
CA ALA A 665 -20.04 -15.57 -4.88
C ALA A 665 -19.58 -16.15 -6.22
N LYS A 666 -18.34 -16.68 -6.30
CA LYS A 666 -17.85 -17.35 -7.51
C LYS A 666 -18.55 -18.67 -7.77
N ALA A 667 -18.84 -19.46 -6.74
CA ALA A 667 -19.62 -20.70 -6.84
C ALA A 667 -21.07 -20.44 -7.27
N MET A 668 -21.70 -19.39 -6.72
CA MET A 668 -23.04 -18.95 -7.11
C MET A 668 -23.10 -18.48 -8.57
N ARG A 669 -22.09 -17.71 -9.01
CA ARG A 669 -21.99 -17.28 -10.42
C ARG A 669 -21.83 -18.44 -11.40
N THR A 670 -21.16 -19.53 -11.01
CA THR A 670 -21.08 -20.74 -11.83
C THR A 670 -22.41 -21.49 -11.95
N HIS A 671 -23.32 -21.30 -10.99
CA HIS A 671 -24.69 -21.81 -11.02
C HIS A 671 -25.71 -20.81 -11.59
N GLY A 672 -25.26 -19.71 -12.19
CA GLY A 672 -26.13 -18.72 -12.82
C GLY A 672 -26.72 -17.67 -11.88
N ILE A 673 -26.41 -17.72 -10.58
CA ILE A 673 -26.95 -16.83 -9.55
C ILE A 673 -26.09 -15.56 -9.49
N ARG A 674 -26.62 -14.43 -9.99
CA ARG A 674 -25.88 -13.16 -10.11
C ARG A 674 -26.49 -12.03 -9.30
N THR A 675 -27.79 -12.05 -9.11
CA THR A 675 -28.55 -11.02 -8.38
C THR A 675 -29.23 -11.59 -7.14
N VAL A 676 -29.66 -10.72 -6.21
CA VAL A 676 -30.46 -11.10 -5.04
C VAL A 676 -31.79 -11.72 -5.46
N LYS A 677 -32.36 -11.31 -6.59
CA LYS A 677 -33.53 -11.96 -7.19
C LYS A 677 -33.26 -13.40 -7.61
N ASP A 678 -32.13 -13.65 -8.30
CA ASP A 678 -31.73 -15.02 -8.65
C ASP A 678 -31.51 -15.85 -7.38
N PHE A 679 -30.91 -15.25 -6.35
CA PHE A 679 -30.67 -15.90 -5.06
C PHE A 679 -31.99 -16.27 -4.35
N PHE A 680 -32.98 -15.38 -4.33
CA PHE A 680 -34.27 -15.65 -3.71
C PHE A 680 -35.04 -16.78 -4.41
N LEU A 681 -35.01 -16.80 -5.74
CA LEU A 681 -35.74 -17.76 -6.58
C LEU A 681 -35.04 -19.12 -6.72
N THR A 682 -33.77 -19.25 -6.29
CA THR A 682 -33.04 -20.53 -6.34
C THR A 682 -33.42 -21.43 -5.16
N ASP A 683 -33.58 -22.73 -5.41
CA ASP A 683 -33.86 -23.71 -4.36
C ASP A 683 -32.80 -23.73 -3.25
N ASN A 684 -33.26 -23.86 -2.01
CA ASN A 684 -32.38 -23.82 -0.83
C ASN A 684 -31.29 -24.92 -0.88
N ASN A 685 -31.57 -26.06 -1.49
CA ASN A 685 -30.60 -27.17 -1.66
C ASN A 685 -29.44 -26.80 -2.60
N ASP A 686 -29.71 -26.06 -3.67
CA ASP A 686 -28.67 -25.62 -4.62
C ASP A 686 -27.82 -24.50 -4.01
N LEU A 687 -28.41 -23.64 -3.17
CA LEU A 687 -27.68 -22.63 -2.41
C LEU A 687 -26.77 -23.25 -1.34
N ILE A 688 -27.17 -24.36 -0.72
CA ILE A 688 -26.34 -25.11 0.23
C ILE A 688 -25.09 -25.67 -0.47
N SER A 689 -25.20 -26.13 -1.71
CA SER A 689 -24.06 -26.60 -2.52
C SER A 689 -23.00 -25.51 -2.77
N SER A 690 -23.41 -24.23 -2.67
CA SER A 690 -22.54 -23.06 -2.81
C SER A 690 -21.83 -22.64 -1.50
N ASN A 691 -21.81 -23.49 -0.47
CA ASN A 691 -21.25 -23.26 0.88
C ASN A 691 -22.01 -22.26 1.76
N LEU A 692 -23.34 -22.19 1.63
CA LEU A 692 -24.20 -21.49 2.60
C LEU A 692 -24.90 -22.47 3.54
N SER A 693 -25.07 -22.08 4.81
CA SER A 693 -25.90 -22.84 5.76
C SER A 693 -27.39 -22.55 5.56
N LYS A 694 -28.24 -23.55 5.75
CA LYS A 694 -29.70 -23.44 5.66
C LYS A 694 -30.27 -22.27 6.48
N SER A 695 -29.83 -22.10 7.73
CA SER A 695 -30.29 -21.01 8.60
C SER A 695 -29.95 -19.61 8.07
N MET A 696 -28.79 -19.47 7.42
CA MET A 696 -28.34 -18.22 6.82
C MET A 696 -29.10 -17.92 5.53
N ILE A 697 -29.44 -18.94 4.75
CA ILE A 697 -30.27 -18.79 3.55
C ILE A 697 -31.66 -18.29 3.94
N THR A 698 -32.28 -18.90 4.95
CA THR A 698 -33.61 -18.47 5.43
C THR A 698 -33.61 -17.04 5.98
N ASP A 699 -32.62 -16.67 6.79
CA ASP A 699 -32.50 -15.30 7.34
C ASP A 699 -32.27 -14.24 6.25
N LEU A 700 -31.43 -14.56 5.24
CA LEU A 700 -31.20 -13.66 4.10
C LEU A 700 -32.43 -13.52 3.21
N LYS A 701 -33.13 -14.62 2.91
CA LYS A 701 -34.36 -14.60 2.09
C LYS A 701 -35.51 -13.87 2.79
N ALA A 702 -35.59 -13.91 4.12
CA ALA A 702 -36.60 -13.18 4.90
C ALA A 702 -36.43 -11.65 4.85
N LYS A 703 -35.19 -11.18 4.63
CA LYS A 703 -34.83 -9.75 4.53
C LYS A 703 -34.81 -9.23 3.10
N CYS A 704 -35.28 -10.01 2.13
CA CYS A 704 -35.42 -9.54 0.76
C CYS A 704 -36.60 -8.56 0.63
N TYR A 705 -36.39 -7.53 -0.18
CA TYR A 705 -37.44 -6.60 -0.59
C TYR A 705 -38.43 -7.28 -1.55
N VAL A 706 -39.67 -6.77 -1.65
CA VAL A 706 -40.74 -7.37 -2.48
C VAL A 706 -40.42 -7.47 -3.98
N ASP A 707 -39.38 -6.79 -4.48
CA ASP A 707 -38.95 -6.78 -5.89
C ASP A 707 -38.32 -8.09 -6.38
N VAL A 708 -37.95 -8.97 -5.45
CA VAL A 708 -37.53 -10.34 -5.77
C VAL A 708 -38.69 -11.19 -6.30
N LEU A 709 -39.94 -10.83 -6.01
CA LEU A 709 -41.11 -11.58 -6.47
C LEU A 709 -41.28 -11.48 -8.00
N PRO A 710 -41.68 -12.58 -8.66
CA PRO A 710 -41.75 -12.62 -10.12
C PRO A 710 -42.98 -11.87 -10.66
N ASN A 711 -42.80 -11.26 -11.84
CA ASN A 711 -43.86 -10.71 -12.68
C ASN A 711 -44.66 -9.52 -12.11
N LEU A 712 -44.22 -8.86 -11.05
CA LEU A 712 -44.86 -7.65 -10.54
C LEU A 712 -44.62 -6.45 -11.47
N SER A 713 -45.66 -5.64 -11.72
CA SER A 713 -45.55 -4.42 -12.54
C SER A 713 -45.08 -3.24 -11.70
N SER A 714 -44.47 -2.21 -12.31
CA SER A 714 -44.03 -1.00 -11.59
C SER A 714 -45.16 -0.34 -10.79
N LYS A 715 -46.38 -0.36 -11.34
CA LYS A 715 -47.57 0.16 -10.66
C LYS A 715 -47.96 -0.67 -9.42
N THR A 716 -47.81 -2.00 -9.50
CA THR A 716 -48.04 -2.90 -8.36
C THR A 716 -47.03 -2.65 -7.23
N PHE A 717 -45.77 -2.33 -7.57
CA PHE A 717 -44.73 -2.00 -6.59
C PHE A 717 -45.01 -0.70 -5.84
N GLU A 718 -45.41 0.35 -6.55
CA GLU A 718 -45.77 1.64 -5.94
C GLU A 718 -46.95 1.49 -4.96
N GLU A 719 -47.97 0.72 -5.34
CA GLU A 719 -49.12 0.48 -4.48
C GLU A 719 -48.79 -0.38 -3.24
N LEU A 720 -47.89 -1.38 -3.36
CA LEU A 720 -47.38 -2.15 -2.22
C LEU A 720 -46.60 -1.25 -1.23
N ASN A 721 -45.76 -0.36 -1.74
CA ASN A 721 -45.02 0.61 -0.94
C ASN A 721 -45.93 1.61 -0.24
N ASN A 722 -46.96 2.11 -0.93
CA ASN A 722 -47.96 3.02 -0.36
C ASN A 722 -48.75 2.35 0.79
N LYS A 723 -48.89 1.02 0.75
CA LYS A 723 -49.51 0.22 1.82
C LYS A 723 -48.53 -0.22 2.91
N LYS A 724 -47.27 0.27 2.88
CA LYS A 724 -46.20 -0.05 3.82
C LYS A 724 -45.79 -1.54 3.81
N ILE A 725 -45.88 -2.20 2.66
CA ILE A 725 -45.46 -3.60 2.47
C ILE A 725 -44.14 -3.59 1.69
N TYR A 726 -43.01 -3.70 2.40
CA TYR A 726 -41.68 -3.50 1.82
C TYR A 726 -40.91 -4.81 1.69
N SER A 727 -41.03 -5.70 2.67
CA SER A 727 -40.33 -6.98 2.70
C SER A 727 -41.20 -8.14 2.22
N VAL A 728 -40.55 -9.23 1.82
CA VAL A 728 -41.25 -10.50 1.53
C VAL A 728 -42.00 -11.05 2.76
N LEU A 729 -41.52 -10.73 3.97
CA LEU A 729 -42.19 -11.09 5.22
C LEU A 729 -43.44 -10.23 5.46
N ASP A 730 -43.36 -8.92 5.20
CA ASP A 730 -44.50 -8.00 5.28
C ASP A 730 -45.61 -8.44 4.31
N PHE A 731 -45.23 -8.93 3.12
CA PHE A 731 -46.17 -9.47 2.13
C PHE A 731 -46.86 -10.74 2.63
N LEU A 732 -46.18 -11.55 3.45
CA LEU A 732 -46.74 -12.78 4.05
C LEU A 732 -47.69 -12.46 5.22
N GLU A 733 -47.40 -11.41 5.97
CA GLU A 733 -48.16 -10.97 7.16
C GLU A 733 -49.34 -10.05 6.82
N ALA A 734 -49.33 -9.41 5.65
CA ALA A 734 -50.40 -8.54 5.20
C ALA A 734 -51.74 -9.28 5.01
N ASP A 735 -52.85 -8.62 5.37
CA ASP A 735 -54.19 -9.17 5.19
C ASP A 735 -54.49 -9.38 3.69
N LYS A 736 -54.94 -10.59 3.33
CA LYS A 736 -55.26 -10.96 1.93
C LYS A 736 -56.26 -10.00 1.31
N LYS A 737 -57.20 -9.45 2.08
CA LYS A 737 -58.17 -8.46 1.58
C LYS A 737 -57.50 -7.16 1.13
N VAL A 738 -56.39 -6.77 1.76
CA VAL A 738 -55.60 -5.59 1.41
C VAL A 738 -54.74 -5.87 0.17
N LEU A 739 -54.16 -7.06 0.07
CA LEU A 739 -53.34 -7.46 -1.08
C LEU A 739 -54.14 -7.57 -2.39
N VAL A 740 -55.40 -8.04 -2.33
CA VAL A 740 -56.26 -8.18 -3.52
C VAL A 740 -56.78 -6.82 -4.04
N GLN A 741 -56.73 -5.78 -3.22
CA GLN A 741 -57.07 -4.41 -3.64
C GLN A 741 -55.95 -3.74 -4.45
N ILE A 742 -54.76 -4.35 -4.50
CA ILE A 742 -53.60 -3.81 -5.20
C ILE A 742 -53.63 -4.22 -6.68
N TYR A 743 -53.35 -3.26 -7.55
CA TYR A 743 -53.37 -3.40 -9.00
C TYR A 743 -52.53 -4.60 -9.48
N GLY A 744 -53.17 -5.54 -10.16
CA GLY A 744 -52.53 -6.71 -10.76
C GLY A 744 -52.34 -7.91 -9.82
N LEU A 745 -52.79 -7.83 -8.55
CA LEU A 745 -52.79 -8.92 -7.57
C LEU A 745 -54.20 -9.52 -7.41
N THR A 746 -54.56 -10.49 -8.26
CA THR A 746 -55.79 -11.29 -8.06
C THR A 746 -55.65 -12.25 -6.89
N GLU A 747 -56.77 -12.75 -6.35
CA GLU A 747 -56.75 -13.70 -5.23
C GLU A 747 -55.92 -14.96 -5.55
N GLU A 748 -56.06 -15.51 -6.76
CA GLU A 748 -55.25 -16.63 -7.24
C GLU A 748 -53.75 -16.30 -7.25
N ARG A 749 -53.41 -15.07 -7.66
CA ARG A 749 -52.03 -14.62 -7.76
C ARG A 749 -51.39 -14.34 -6.41
N VAL A 750 -52.14 -13.76 -5.47
CA VAL A 750 -51.70 -13.56 -4.08
C VAL A 750 -51.43 -14.92 -3.43
N ASN A 751 -52.31 -15.91 -3.63
CA ASN A 751 -52.10 -17.26 -3.12
C ASN A 751 -50.87 -17.94 -3.74
N ALA A 752 -50.63 -17.76 -5.04
CA ALA A 752 -49.44 -18.29 -5.72
C ALA A 752 -48.14 -17.66 -5.18
N LEU A 753 -48.11 -16.33 -4.96
CA LEU A 753 -46.95 -15.63 -4.40
C LEU A 753 -46.71 -16.02 -2.93
N ILE A 754 -47.75 -16.13 -2.11
CA ILE A 754 -47.64 -16.61 -0.73
C ILE A 754 -47.09 -18.04 -0.68
N SER A 755 -47.53 -18.93 -1.59
CA SER A 755 -47.00 -20.29 -1.69
C SER A 755 -45.52 -20.30 -2.07
N LEU A 756 -45.12 -19.46 -3.03
CA LEU A 756 -43.72 -19.30 -3.46
C LEU A 756 -42.84 -18.81 -2.29
N ILE A 757 -43.32 -17.85 -1.52
CA ILE A 757 -42.61 -17.28 -0.37
C ILE A 757 -42.43 -18.35 0.72
N ARG A 758 -43.49 -19.09 1.06
CA ARG A 758 -43.45 -20.16 2.07
C ARG A 758 -42.51 -21.29 1.67
N GLN A 759 -42.53 -21.70 0.40
CA GLN A 759 -41.61 -22.71 -0.13
C GLN A 759 -40.15 -22.24 -0.03
N ASN A 760 -39.87 -20.98 -0.34
CA ASN A 760 -38.51 -20.44 -0.28
C ASN A 760 -37.99 -20.19 1.14
N LEU A 761 -38.88 -19.91 2.09
CA LEU A 761 -38.55 -19.75 3.52
C LEU A 761 -38.57 -21.07 4.31
N ASP A 762 -38.96 -22.19 3.68
CA ASP A 762 -39.02 -23.52 4.29
C ASP A 762 -39.98 -23.57 5.51
N LEU A 763 -41.11 -22.86 5.41
CA LEU A 763 -42.16 -22.81 6.43
C LEU A 763 -43.19 -23.93 6.17
N ASP A 764 -43.07 -25.06 6.86
CA ASP A 764 -44.05 -26.16 6.80
C ASP A 764 -45.39 -25.78 7.48
N ILE A 765 -46.50 -26.17 6.86
CA ILE A 765 -47.86 -25.65 7.12
C ILE A 765 -48.53 -26.22 8.39
N GLU A 766 -47.89 -27.11 9.15
CA GLU A 766 -48.55 -27.80 10.28
C GLU A 766 -48.02 -27.45 11.69
N GLU A 767 -46.88 -26.76 11.85
CA GLU A 767 -46.33 -26.45 13.19
C GLU A 767 -46.86 -25.15 13.82
N LEU A 768 -47.60 -24.30 13.09
CA LEU A 768 -48.13 -23.01 13.59
C LEU A 768 -49.56 -23.07 14.13
N ARG A 769 -50.18 -24.25 14.23
CA ARG A 769 -51.55 -24.44 14.75
C ARG A 769 -51.58 -25.28 16.03
N SER A 770 -50.90 -24.86 17.09
CA SER A 770 -51.43 -25.10 18.45
C SER A 770 -50.80 -24.13 19.47
N PRO A 771 -51.58 -23.60 20.43
CA PRO A 771 -51.11 -22.57 21.34
C PRO A 771 -50.34 -23.17 22.53
N ALA A 772 -49.32 -22.44 22.98
CA ALA A 772 -48.42 -22.83 24.07
C ALA A 772 -49.12 -22.91 25.44
N LYS A 773 -48.82 -23.97 26.21
CA LYS A 773 -49.00 -24.03 27.67
C LYS A 773 -47.86 -24.81 28.36
N PRO A 774 -47.63 -24.57 29.67
CA PRO A 774 -46.36 -24.79 30.36
C PRO A 774 -46.22 -26.16 31.06
N GLU A 775 -44.98 -26.42 31.50
CA GLU A 775 -44.34 -27.61 32.10
C GLU A 775 -45.14 -28.46 33.12
N GLU A 776 -44.99 -29.80 33.09
CA GLU A 776 -44.39 -30.63 34.18
C GLU A 776 -44.45 -32.18 33.92
N LEU A 777 -43.27 -32.80 34.07
CA LEU A 777 -42.80 -34.12 34.61
C LEU A 777 -43.59 -35.45 34.59
N GLU A 778 -42.79 -36.51 34.31
CA GLU A 778 -42.85 -37.95 34.72
C GLU A 778 -43.93 -38.85 34.09
N SER A 779 -43.71 -40.11 33.69
CA SER A 779 -42.61 -41.10 33.81
C SER A 779 -42.96 -42.34 32.94
N ASP A 780 -41.94 -43.02 32.42
CA ASP A 780 -41.80 -44.49 32.21
C ASP A 780 -42.85 -45.26 31.35
N GLU A 781 -42.51 -46.16 30.42
CA GLU A 781 -41.26 -46.86 30.08
C GLU A 781 -41.39 -47.47 28.66
N GLU A 782 -40.25 -47.49 27.96
CA GLU A 782 -39.81 -48.47 26.93
C GLU A 782 -40.63 -48.71 25.65
N GLU A 783 -40.14 -48.19 24.51
CA GLU A 783 -39.56 -49.03 23.44
C GLU A 783 -38.94 -48.19 22.29
N ILE A 784 -37.60 -48.30 22.19
CA ILE A 784 -36.73 -48.18 21.00
C ILE A 784 -36.76 -46.87 20.19
N ILE A 785 -36.04 -45.87 20.73
CA ILE A 785 -35.48 -44.75 19.96
C ILE A 785 -34.19 -45.24 19.28
N VAL A 786 -34.12 -45.27 17.94
CA VAL A 786 -32.82 -45.13 17.27
C VAL A 786 -32.45 -43.66 17.36
N ALA A 787 -31.71 -43.31 18.42
CA ALA A 787 -31.27 -41.94 18.67
C ALA A 787 -30.59 -41.37 17.42
N PRO A 788 -30.76 -40.07 17.09
CA PRO A 788 -29.83 -39.41 16.20
C PRO A 788 -28.45 -39.66 16.82
N LYS A 789 -27.57 -40.37 16.10
CA LYS A 789 -26.21 -40.65 16.57
C LYS A 789 -25.63 -39.30 16.99
N LYS A 790 -25.59 -39.03 18.31
CA LYS A 790 -24.71 -38.01 18.87
C LYS A 790 -23.35 -38.43 18.34
N VAL A 791 -22.82 -37.66 17.38
CA VAL A 791 -21.45 -37.88 16.96
C VAL A 791 -20.64 -37.69 18.23
N GLN A 792 -20.18 -38.79 18.81
CA GLN A 792 -19.35 -38.74 20.00
C GLN A 792 -18.09 -38.04 19.55
N LEU A 793 -17.98 -36.76 19.90
CA LEU A 793 -16.73 -36.02 19.79
C LEU A 793 -15.70 -36.85 20.55
N PRO A 794 -14.58 -37.22 19.91
CA PRO A 794 -13.55 -37.96 20.61
C PRO A 794 -13.14 -37.19 21.87
N ALA A 795 -12.93 -37.90 22.99
CA ALA A 795 -12.53 -37.23 24.22
C ALA A 795 -11.12 -36.62 24.04
N PRO A 796 -10.86 -35.40 24.53
CA PRO A 796 -9.53 -34.83 24.48
C PRO A 796 -8.54 -35.72 25.24
N PRO A 797 -7.27 -35.79 24.81
CA PRO A 797 -6.27 -36.62 25.48
C PRO A 797 -6.06 -36.15 26.94
N PRO A 798 -5.69 -37.05 27.87
CA PRO A 798 -5.66 -36.75 29.32
C PRO A 798 -4.72 -35.61 29.74
N ASN A 799 -3.74 -35.27 28.89
CA ASN A 799 -2.79 -34.18 29.14
C ASN A 799 -3.12 -32.90 28.34
N PHE A 800 -4.32 -32.79 27.76
CA PHE A 800 -4.77 -31.65 26.96
C PHE A 800 -4.78 -30.35 27.79
N LEU A 801 -4.15 -29.30 27.24
CA LEU A 801 -4.07 -27.99 27.87
C LEU A 801 -4.86 -26.97 27.05
N GLU A 802 -5.99 -26.52 27.59
CA GLU A 802 -6.79 -25.44 27.02
C GLU A 802 -5.99 -24.14 26.91
N ALA A 803 -6.26 -23.35 25.87
CA ALA A 803 -5.54 -22.11 25.58
C ALA A 803 -5.61 -21.09 26.74
N ASP A 804 -6.78 -20.97 27.37
CA ASP A 804 -7.05 -20.00 28.44
C ASP A 804 -6.71 -20.53 29.83
N ALA A 805 -6.24 -21.78 29.93
CA ALA A 805 -5.85 -22.37 31.18
C ALA A 805 -4.68 -21.58 31.82
N PRO A 806 -4.68 -21.41 33.15
CA PRO A 806 -3.57 -20.78 33.86
C PRO A 806 -2.31 -21.65 33.79
N VAL A 807 -1.14 -21.00 33.79
CA VAL A 807 0.16 -21.69 33.66
C VAL A 807 0.48 -22.70 34.77
N ASN A 808 -0.25 -22.69 35.88
CA ASN A 808 -0.12 -23.66 36.98
C ASN A 808 -0.70 -25.05 36.65
N LYS A 809 -1.54 -25.17 35.60
CA LYS A 809 -2.04 -26.47 35.11
C LYS A 809 -1.03 -27.18 34.20
N MET A 810 0.06 -26.52 33.80
CA MET A 810 1.11 -27.12 32.97
C MET A 810 1.94 -28.14 33.76
N GLU A 811 2.27 -29.25 33.10
CA GLU A 811 3.08 -30.32 33.66
C GLU A 811 4.48 -29.81 34.03
N GLY A 812 4.93 -30.06 35.27
CA GLY A 812 6.22 -29.60 35.77
C GLY A 812 6.28 -28.11 36.19
N VAL A 813 5.16 -27.39 36.19
CA VAL A 813 5.07 -25.99 36.61
C VAL A 813 4.34 -25.87 37.95
N GLY A 814 5.08 -26.00 39.06
CA GLY A 814 4.54 -25.77 40.42
C GLY A 814 4.30 -24.29 40.74
N LYS A 815 3.68 -23.99 41.90
CA LYS A 815 3.31 -22.62 42.33
C LYS A 815 4.43 -21.58 42.17
N ALA A 816 5.64 -21.89 42.65
CA ALA A 816 6.79 -20.99 42.54
C ALA A 816 7.30 -20.77 41.10
N MET A 817 7.01 -21.68 40.16
CA MET A 817 7.35 -21.51 38.74
C MET A 817 6.25 -20.75 38.00
N ALA A 818 4.99 -21.00 38.35
CA ALA A 818 3.85 -20.23 37.86
C ALA A 818 4.01 -18.74 38.21
N GLU A 819 4.37 -18.39 39.45
CA GLU A 819 4.65 -17.00 39.84
C GLU A 819 5.77 -16.36 39.02
N LYS A 820 6.82 -17.12 38.68
CA LYS A 820 7.93 -16.64 37.83
C LYS A 820 7.51 -16.44 36.37
N LEU A 821 6.59 -17.26 35.87
CA LEU A 821 6.02 -17.13 34.54
C LEU A 821 5.07 -15.92 34.48
N ILE A 822 4.20 -15.77 35.48
CA ILE A 822 3.29 -14.63 35.63
C ILE A 822 4.09 -13.32 35.77
N ALA A 823 5.17 -13.30 36.57
CA ALA A 823 6.08 -12.16 36.68
C ALA A 823 6.79 -11.80 35.35
N LYS A 824 6.78 -12.71 34.37
CA LYS A 824 7.24 -12.46 33.00
C LYS A 824 6.07 -12.21 32.02
N ASN A 825 4.87 -11.88 32.49
CA ASN A 825 3.64 -11.72 31.71
C ASN A 825 3.27 -12.97 30.90
N ILE A 826 3.47 -14.16 31.47
CA ILE A 826 3.05 -15.44 30.92
C ILE A 826 2.16 -16.11 31.97
N ASP A 827 0.89 -15.71 31.99
CA ASP A 827 -0.14 -16.14 32.95
C ASP A 827 -1.04 -17.25 32.39
N THR A 828 -1.21 -17.34 31.06
CA THR A 828 -1.98 -18.40 30.36
C THR A 828 -1.13 -19.33 29.50
N VAL A 829 -1.65 -20.53 29.21
CA VAL A 829 -1.02 -21.52 28.31
C VAL A 829 -0.84 -20.95 26.89
N ALA A 830 -1.82 -20.20 26.37
CA ALA A 830 -1.69 -19.52 25.07
C ALA A 830 -0.48 -18.58 25.02
N LYS A 831 -0.30 -17.73 26.04
CA LYS A 831 0.88 -16.85 26.15
C LYS A 831 2.18 -17.64 26.30
N PHE A 832 2.14 -18.81 26.96
CA PHE A 832 3.30 -19.71 27.07
C PHE A 832 3.70 -20.30 25.70
N TYR A 833 2.73 -20.71 24.89
CA TYR A 833 2.95 -21.19 23.52
C TYR A 833 3.47 -20.08 22.59
N MET A 834 2.98 -18.85 22.75
CA MET A 834 3.43 -17.69 21.97
C MET A 834 4.82 -17.17 22.37
N ALA A 835 5.28 -17.44 23.60
CA ALA A 835 6.58 -16.97 24.06
C ALA A 835 7.75 -17.56 23.23
N ALA A 836 8.87 -16.85 23.12
CA ALA A 836 10.06 -17.41 22.47
C ALA A 836 10.74 -18.47 23.34
N ASN A 837 11.22 -19.57 22.75
CA ASN A 837 11.93 -20.65 23.46
C ASN A 837 13.14 -20.14 24.27
N SER A 838 13.88 -19.16 23.72
CA SER A 838 15.01 -18.52 24.39
C SER A 838 14.63 -17.72 25.65
N ARG A 839 13.37 -17.27 25.76
CA ARG A 839 12.84 -16.56 26.94
C ARG A 839 12.40 -17.52 28.03
N LEU A 840 11.83 -18.67 27.65
CA LEU A 840 11.38 -19.73 28.55
C LEU A 840 12.56 -20.48 29.17
N LEU A 841 13.58 -20.84 28.36
CA LEU A 841 14.80 -21.50 28.86
C LEU A 841 15.60 -20.67 29.88
N LYS A 842 15.45 -19.34 29.85
CA LYS A 842 16.07 -18.45 30.85
C LYS A 842 15.37 -18.50 32.21
N ILE A 843 14.27 -19.23 32.35
CA ILE A 843 13.58 -19.44 33.63
C ILE A 843 14.22 -20.63 34.32
N LYS A 844 14.97 -20.35 35.40
CA LYS A 844 15.70 -21.38 36.15
C LYS A 844 14.73 -22.46 36.67
N GLY A 845 14.94 -23.70 36.22
CA GLY A 845 14.13 -24.88 36.54
C GLY A 845 13.13 -25.30 35.46
N LEU A 846 12.92 -24.49 34.40
CA LEU A 846 12.05 -24.86 33.28
C LEU A 846 12.89 -25.51 32.16
N GLY A 847 12.82 -26.83 32.04
CA GLY A 847 13.62 -27.62 31.10
C GLY A 847 13.07 -27.65 29.67
N ALA A 848 13.95 -27.94 28.70
CA ALA A 848 13.60 -28.10 27.28
C ALA A 848 12.49 -29.14 27.05
N LYS A 849 12.60 -30.29 27.71
CA LYS A 849 11.62 -31.39 27.64
C LYS A 849 10.25 -30.93 28.16
N THR A 850 10.22 -30.24 29.30
CA THR A 850 9.00 -29.69 29.89
C THR A 850 8.34 -28.64 28.99
N ILE A 851 9.12 -27.79 28.32
CA ILE A 851 8.58 -26.79 27.37
C ILE A 851 7.98 -27.49 26.14
N ALA A 852 8.68 -28.46 25.56
CA ALA A 852 8.21 -29.19 24.40
C ALA A 852 6.94 -30.01 24.71
N THR A 853 6.89 -30.71 25.85
CA THR A 853 5.72 -31.46 26.29
C THR A 853 4.49 -30.56 26.46
N ASN A 854 4.60 -29.47 27.22
CA ASN A 854 3.47 -28.57 27.45
C ASN A 854 2.98 -27.88 26.17
N ARG A 855 3.89 -27.49 25.27
CA ARG A 855 3.52 -26.91 23.97
C ARG A 855 2.88 -27.91 23.02
N GLY A 856 3.37 -29.14 23.04
CA GLY A 856 2.82 -30.21 22.23
C GLY A 856 1.38 -30.52 22.63
N ASN A 857 1.10 -30.50 23.94
CA ASN A 857 -0.22 -30.80 24.50
C ASN A 857 -1.17 -29.59 24.56
N THR A 858 -0.73 -28.42 24.07
CA THR A 858 -1.58 -27.22 24.01
C THR A 858 -2.66 -27.37 22.94
N ASP A 859 -3.84 -26.83 23.21
CA ASP A 859 -4.99 -26.73 22.30
C ASP A 859 -4.62 -26.12 20.94
N VAL A 860 -5.08 -26.72 19.84
CA VAL A 860 -4.84 -26.25 18.46
C VAL A 860 -5.29 -24.82 18.21
N ILE A 861 -6.25 -24.29 18.98
CA ILE A 861 -6.74 -22.91 18.81
C ILE A 861 -5.66 -21.84 19.04
N VAL A 862 -4.54 -22.19 19.70
CA VAL A 862 -3.39 -21.28 19.84
C VAL A 862 -2.64 -21.06 18.53
N LEU A 863 -2.91 -21.86 17.50
CA LEU A 863 -2.30 -21.71 16.18
C LEU A 863 -2.97 -20.55 15.43
N PRO A 864 -2.17 -19.67 14.81
CA PRO A 864 -2.73 -18.54 14.08
C PRO A 864 -3.58 -19.04 12.90
N ARG A 865 -4.74 -18.41 12.68
CA ARG A 865 -5.73 -18.73 11.63
C ARG A 865 -6.61 -19.96 11.87
N ILE A 866 -6.52 -20.60 13.04
CA ILE A 866 -7.55 -21.55 13.48
C ILE A 866 -8.57 -20.77 14.32
N ASN A 867 -9.79 -20.63 13.81
CA ASN A 867 -10.93 -20.07 14.54
C ASN A 867 -11.70 -21.18 15.29
N PHE A 868 -12.74 -20.83 16.05
CA PHE A 868 -13.54 -21.80 16.81
C PHE A 868 -14.21 -22.87 15.92
N GLU A 869 -14.58 -22.52 14.68
CA GLU A 869 -15.15 -23.45 13.71
C GLU A 869 -14.11 -24.44 13.18
N GLY A 870 -12.93 -23.96 12.78
CA GLY A 870 -11.82 -24.83 12.38
C GLY A 870 -11.31 -25.72 13.52
N LYS A 871 -11.37 -25.23 14.77
CA LYS A 871 -11.14 -26.06 15.97
C LYS A 871 -12.17 -27.18 16.09
N ARG A 872 -13.45 -26.87 15.87
CA ARG A 872 -14.54 -27.86 15.92
C ARG A 872 -14.34 -28.96 14.87
N ASP A 873 -13.98 -28.58 13.66
CA ASP A 873 -13.68 -29.53 12.57
C ASP A 873 -12.47 -30.42 12.92
N LEU A 874 -11.39 -29.84 13.46
CA LEU A 874 -10.22 -30.61 13.91
C LEU A 874 -10.54 -31.56 15.07
N ASN A 875 -11.33 -31.11 16.04
CA ASN A 875 -11.77 -31.94 17.16
C ASN A 875 -12.65 -33.11 16.69
N MET A 876 -13.49 -32.90 15.67
CA MET A 876 -14.26 -33.98 15.04
C MET A 876 -13.35 -35.01 14.35
N MET A 877 -12.18 -34.59 13.86
CA MET A 877 -11.14 -35.46 13.29
C MET A 877 -10.22 -36.09 14.34
N GLY A 878 -10.45 -35.86 15.64
CA GLY A 878 -9.61 -36.38 16.73
C GLY A 878 -8.32 -35.58 16.99
N ILE A 879 -8.19 -34.39 16.39
CA ILE A 879 -7.00 -33.55 16.48
C ILE A 879 -7.28 -32.41 17.47
N PHE A 880 -6.85 -32.59 18.72
CA PHE A 880 -7.07 -31.61 19.78
C PHE A 880 -5.83 -30.77 20.07
N THR A 881 -4.66 -31.38 19.99
CA THR A 881 -3.40 -30.77 20.42
C THR A 881 -2.54 -30.31 19.24
N VAL A 882 -1.69 -29.31 19.48
CA VAL A 882 -0.70 -28.83 18.51
C VAL A 882 0.21 -29.95 18.00
N LYS A 883 0.55 -30.92 18.85
CA LYS A 883 1.32 -32.11 18.45
C LYS A 883 0.55 -32.99 17.47
N GLN A 884 -0.72 -33.28 17.76
CA GLN A 884 -1.58 -34.06 16.85
C GLN A 884 -1.77 -33.34 15.51
N PHE A 885 -1.87 -32.01 15.51
CA PHE A 885 -1.95 -31.22 14.27
C PHE A 885 -0.66 -31.32 13.44
N LEU A 886 0.50 -31.36 14.08
CA LEU A 886 1.78 -31.57 13.38
C LEU A 886 1.86 -32.98 12.76
N GLU A 887 1.37 -33.99 13.47
CA GLU A 887 1.43 -35.41 13.10
C GLU A 887 0.36 -35.82 12.07
N ALA A 888 -0.74 -35.07 11.92
CA ALA A 888 -1.83 -35.37 10.98
C ALA A 888 -1.43 -35.22 9.51
N ASP A 889 -2.04 -35.99 8.60
CA ASP A 889 -1.73 -35.93 7.17
C ASP A 889 -2.19 -34.61 6.52
N ASP A 890 -1.37 -34.02 5.64
CA ASP A 890 -1.65 -32.71 5.02
C ASP A 890 -2.97 -32.69 4.23
N ASP A 891 -3.29 -33.79 3.54
CA ASP A 891 -4.52 -33.92 2.73
C ASP A 891 -5.78 -33.92 3.60
N SER A 892 -5.70 -34.46 4.82
CA SER A 892 -6.81 -34.44 5.78
C SER A 892 -7.08 -33.02 6.30
N LEU A 893 -6.01 -32.23 6.52
CA LEU A 893 -6.10 -30.87 7.06
C LEU A 893 -6.59 -29.84 6.02
N ILE A 894 -6.54 -30.15 4.72
CA ILE A 894 -7.09 -29.28 3.67
C ILE A 894 -8.62 -29.18 3.74
N ASN A 895 -9.27 -30.22 4.26
CA ASN A 895 -10.74 -30.28 4.38
C ASN A 895 -11.28 -29.51 5.60
N VAL A 896 -10.41 -28.96 6.44
CA VAL A 896 -10.77 -28.18 7.63
C VAL A 896 -11.04 -26.73 7.23
N ARG A 897 -12.17 -26.17 7.67
CA ARG A 897 -12.54 -24.78 7.36
C ARG A 897 -11.45 -23.81 7.82
N GLY A 898 -11.05 -22.92 6.91
CA GLY A 898 -10.01 -21.91 7.16
C GLY A 898 -8.56 -22.38 6.93
N LEU A 899 -8.32 -23.66 6.67
CA LEU A 899 -6.99 -24.19 6.35
C LEU A 899 -6.84 -24.43 4.83
N ARG A 900 -5.68 -24.06 4.28
CA ARG A 900 -5.28 -24.31 2.89
C ARG A 900 -3.87 -24.88 2.87
N SER A 901 -3.48 -25.64 1.85
CA SER A 901 -2.17 -26.30 1.78
C SER A 901 -0.96 -25.38 2.07
N PRO A 902 -0.89 -24.14 1.53
CA PRO A 902 0.22 -23.23 1.86
C PRO A 902 0.22 -22.75 3.32
N THR A 903 -0.95 -22.67 3.95
CA THR A 903 -1.12 -22.29 5.35
C THR A 903 -0.73 -23.44 6.27
N ILE A 904 -1.14 -24.68 5.94
CA ILE A 904 -0.81 -25.90 6.69
C ILE A 904 0.70 -26.09 6.79
N ASN A 905 1.41 -25.97 5.66
CA ASN A 905 2.87 -26.07 5.62
C ASN A 905 3.57 -25.02 6.49
N LYS A 906 3.08 -23.78 6.48
CA LYS A 906 3.63 -22.70 7.32
C LYS A 906 3.36 -22.95 8.81
N LEU A 907 2.18 -23.46 9.16
CA LEU A 907 1.82 -23.79 10.54
C LEU A 907 2.67 -24.94 11.06
N LYS A 908 2.81 -26.03 10.30
CA LYS A 908 3.66 -27.17 10.71
C LYS A 908 5.11 -26.77 10.93
N LEU A 909 5.69 -25.98 10.03
CA LEU A 909 7.06 -25.44 10.21
C LEU A 909 7.18 -24.56 11.46
N ALA A 910 6.19 -23.72 11.75
CA ALA A 910 6.18 -22.88 12.95
C ALA A 910 6.00 -23.71 14.25
N ILE A 911 5.22 -24.78 14.18
CA ILE A 911 5.05 -25.73 15.29
C ILE A 911 6.35 -26.48 15.54
N GLU A 912 7.00 -26.98 14.49
CA GLU A 912 8.31 -27.64 14.57
C GLU A 912 9.34 -26.71 15.21
N GLU A 913 9.45 -25.44 14.80
CA GLU A 913 10.37 -24.47 15.43
C GLU A 913 10.07 -24.26 16.93
N LYS A 914 8.79 -24.27 17.30
CA LYS A 914 8.36 -24.08 18.68
C LYS A 914 8.56 -25.32 19.57
N LEU A 915 8.51 -26.53 19.00
CA LEU A 915 8.69 -27.82 19.69
C LEU A 915 10.15 -28.30 19.68
N LEU A 916 10.80 -28.25 18.52
CA LEU A 916 12.19 -28.67 18.28
C LEU A 916 13.11 -27.51 18.62
N MET A 917 13.68 -27.53 19.82
CA MET A 917 14.65 -26.52 20.25
C MET A 917 15.87 -26.45 19.33
N THR A 918 15.86 -25.56 18.35
CA THR A 918 17.09 -25.15 17.63
C THR A 918 17.04 -23.68 17.25
N PRO A 919 17.87 -22.82 17.87
CA PRO A 919 18.23 -21.56 17.25
C PRO A 919 19.26 -21.84 16.14
N GLY A 920 18.83 -21.75 14.87
CA GLY A 920 19.77 -21.55 13.76
C GLY A 920 19.95 -22.66 12.71
N SER A 921 19.11 -23.69 12.63
CA SER A 921 19.11 -24.60 11.48
C SER A 921 18.18 -24.11 10.38
N ARG A 922 18.74 -23.65 9.25
CA ARG A 922 17.98 -23.44 8.00
C ARG A 922 17.30 -24.75 7.62
N VAL A 923 15.98 -24.81 7.67
CA VAL A 923 15.20 -25.90 7.07
C VAL A 923 15.33 -25.75 5.55
N VAL A 924 16.14 -26.61 4.95
CA VAL A 924 16.21 -26.78 3.50
C VAL A 924 14.87 -27.38 3.05
N PRO A 925 14.15 -26.78 2.08
CA PRO A 925 12.92 -27.37 1.58
C PRO A 925 13.23 -28.74 0.98
N LYS A 926 12.54 -29.79 1.46
CA LYS A 926 12.65 -31.14 0.93
C LYS A 926 12.32 -31.11 -0.57
N ARG A 927 13.33 -31.44 -1.39
CA ARG A 927 13.19 -31.74 -2.81
C ARG A 927 12.17 -32.87 -3.01
N LYS A 928 11.41 -32.77 -4.10
CA LYS A 928 10.52 -33.80 -4.66
C LYS A 928 11.09 -35.20 -4.46
N SER A 929 10.33 -36.06 -3.78
CA SER A 929 10.61 -37.48 -3.66
C SER A 929 10.44 -38.14 -5.03
N THR A 930 11.57 -38.35 -5.69
CA THR A 930 11.75 -39.53 -6.53
C THR A 930 12.31 -40.61 -5.62
N LYS A 931 11.63 -41.76 -5.51
CA LYS A 931 12.17 -43.08 -5.88
C LYS A 931 11.47 -44.22 -5.17
N SER A 932 11.46 -45.29 -5.94
CA SER A 932 11.00 -46.63 -5.68
C SER A 932 11.96 -47.43 -4.78
N LYS A 933 11.44 -48.61 -4.38
CA LYS A 933 12.11 -49.90 -4.15
C LYS A 933 12.59 -50.26 -2.73
N THR A 934 11.78 -51.13 -2.11
CA THR A 934 12.09 -52.50 -1.64
C THR A 934 13.38 -52.79 -0.87
N ARG A 935 13.18 -53.40 0.33
CA ARG A 935 13.80 -54.65 0.89
C ARG A 935 15.35 -54.70 0.93
N THR A 936 16.05 -55.14 1.97
CA THR A 936 15.84 -56.19 2.98
C THR A 936 17.08 -56.28 3.89
N ASN A 937 16.89 -56.81 5.11
CA ASN A 937 17.82 -57.59 5.98
C ASN A 937 19.03 -56.84 6.61
N ALA A 938 19.20 -56.75 7.94
CA ALA A 938 19.35 -57.78 9.01
C ALA A 938 20.75 -58.46 8.91
N VAL A 939 21.58 -58.69 9.94
CA VAL A 939 21.44 -59.28 11.30
C VAL A 939 22.80 -59.15 12.06
N ALA A 940 22.77 -59.19 13.42
CA ALA A 940 23.79 -59.70 14.38
C ALA A 940 25.07 -58.87 14.68
N THR A 941 25.66 -58.84 15.89
CA THR A 941 25.51 -59.59 17.16
C THR A 941 26.19 -58.86 18.34
N ARG A 942 25.75 -59.22 19.56
CA ARG A 942 26.22 -58.94 20.95
C ARG A 942 27.71 -59.35 21.23
N PRO A 943 28.33 -59.19 22.44
CA PRO A 943 27.78 -58.95 23.80
C PRO A 943 28.52 -58.00 24.79
N HIS A 944 27.82 -57.73 25.90
CA HIS A 944 28.17 -57.06 27.18
C HIS A 944 29.35 -57.70 27.97
N PRO A 945 29.99 -57.03 28.98
CA PRO A 945 29.49 -57.02 30.38
C PRO A 945 29.88 -55.86 31.36
N THR A 946 28.99 -55.65 32.34
CA THR A 946 29.17 -55.33 33.81
C THR A 946 29.89 -54.04 34.26
N ALA A 947 29.62 -53.37 35.41
CA ALA A 947 28.99 -53.71 36.70
C ALA A 947 28.55 -52.41 37.47
N LYS A 948 27.42 -52.38 38.20
CA LYS A 948 27.23 -52.47 39.70
C LYS A 948 27.77 -51.25 40.50
N LYS A 949 27.19 -50.69 41.59
CA LYS A 949 26.15 -51.09 42.59
C LYS A 949 25.93 -49.95 43.65
N LYS A 950 24.88 -50.11 44.50
CA LYS A 950 24.55 -49.53 45.84
C LYS A 950 23.79 -48.18 45.86
N ALA A 951 22.63 -47.96 46.51
CA ALA A 951 21.90 -48.45 47.71
C ALA A 951 22.18 -47.71 49.05
N ALA A 952 21.08 -47.18 49.62
CA ALA A 952 20.69 -47.02 51.05
C ALA A 952 21.24 -45.91 51.98
N LEU A 953 20.33 -44.98 52.34
CA LEU A 953 19.75 -44.60 53.67
C LEU A 953 20.55 -44.62 55.00
N LYS A 954 20.39 -43.50 55.78
CA LYS A 954 20.08 -43.33 57.25
C LYS A 954 20.86 -42.13 57.87
N THR A 955 20.26 -40.97 58.19
CA THR A 955 19.42 -40.51 59.36
C THR A 955 20.16 -40.16 60.66
N SER A 956 19.98 -38.91 61.14
CA SER A 956 19.66 -38.51 62.54
C SER A 956 19.42 -36.98 62.59
N ALA A 957 18.21 -36.43 62.83
CA ALA A 957 17.46 -36.27 64.10
C ALA A 957 18.13 -35.23 65.05
N LYS A 958 17.47 -34.22 65.68
CA LYS A 958 16.27 -34.25 66.54
C LYS A 958 15.80 -32.82 66.95
N LYS A 959 14.48 -32.68 67.20
CA LYS A 959 13.74 -31.68 68.05
C LYS A 959 14.17 -31.77 69.56
N PRO A 960 13.68 -31.00 70.59
CA PRO A 960 12.34 -30.36 70.75
C PRO A 960 12.23 -29.03 71.57
N ALA A 961 10.96 -28.63 71.77
CA ALA A 961 10.31 -27.45 72.38
C ALA A 961 10.55 -27.13 73.88
N ALA A 962 10.25 -25.89 74.32
CA ALA A 962 9.02 -25.51 75.08
C ALA A 962 9.15 -24.23 75.97
N LYS A 963 7.99 -23.57 76.23
CA LYS A 963 7.60 -22.57 77.28
C LYS A 963 7.97 -21.09 77.05
N ARG A 964 7.19 -20.06 77.39
CA ARG A 964 5.89 -19.87 78.09
C ARG A 964 5.39 -18.42 77.87
N ASP A 965 4.12 -18.26 77.55
CA ASP A 965 3.09 -17.46 78.24
C ASP A 965 3.32 -16.03 78.79
N GLN A 966 2.44 -15.15 78.28
CA GLN A 966 1.62 -14.13 78.96
C GLN A 966 2.30 -12.93 79.65
N SER A 967 1.85 -11.72 79.28
CA SER A 967 0.90 -10.99 80.12
C SER A 967 0.43 -9.64 79.55
N ILE A 968 -0.87 -9.39 79.74
CA ILE A 968 -1.48 -8.10 80.14
C ILE A 968 -1.28 -6.90 79.17
N ALA A 969 -1.55 -7.10 77.88
CA ALA A 969 -1.90 -5.97 76.99
C ALA A 969 -3.16 -6.24 76.15
N GLU A 970 -3.91 -7.29 76.49
CA GLU A 970 -5.28 -7.55 76.04
C GLU A 970 -6.33 -6.84 76.92
N PHE A 971 -5.93 -5.94 77.83
CA PHE A 971 -6.84 -5.49 78.89
C PHE A 971 -7.74 -4.29 78.56
N LEU A 972 -7.47 -3.45 77.55
CA LEU A 972 -8.30 -2.24 77.35
C LEU A 972 -8.56 -1.95 75.86
N GLY A 973 -9.61 -2.58 75.32
CA GLY A 973 -10.11 -2.30 73.98
C GLY A 973 -10.72 -0.91 73.84
N THR A 974 -10.53 -0.27 72.67
CA THR A 974 -11.47 0.67 72.03
C THR A 974 -11.03 0.99 70.59
N LYS A 975 -11.86 0.55 69.62
CA LYS A 975 -12.26 1.10 68.28
C LYS A 975 -11.31 2.10 67.58
N LYS A 976 -11.14 2.16 66.24
CA LYS A 976 -11.98 1.88 65.06
C LYS A 976 -11.08 1.97 63.78
N ALA A 977 -11.54 1.45 62.65
CA ALA A 977 -10.80 1.24 61.40
C ALA A 977 -10.24 2.50 60.68
N LYS A 978 -9.03 2.37 60.07
CA LYS A 978 -8.51 3.22 58.97
C LYS A 978 -7.41 2.50 58.14
N VAL A 979 -7.60 2.49 56.82
CA VAL A 979 -6.71 2.27 55.63
C VAL A 979 -5.25 1.78 55.85
N PRO A 980 -4.75 0.73 55.14
CA PRO A 980 -3.33 0.39 55.19
C PRO A 980 -2.47 1.30 54.31
N ALA A 981 -1.41 1.84 54.93
CA ALA A 981 -0.38 2.66 54.33
C ALA A 981 0.75 1.83 53.66
N ALA A 982 1.31 2.47 52.64
CA ALA A 982 2.50 2.16 51.83
C ALA A 982 3.60 1.24 52.42
N GLU A 983 4.00 0.24 51.62
CA GLU A 983 5.28 -0.48 51.75
C GLU A 983 6.48 0.42 51.45
N GLN A 984 7.40 0.52 52.42
CA GLN A 984 8.71 1.14 52.27
C GLN A 984 9.65 0.25 51.44
N LYS A 985 10.18 0.79 50.33
CA LYS A 985 11.23 0.16 49.50
C LYS A 985 12.60 0.21 50.19
N ARG A 986 13.31 -0.92 50.18
CA ARG A 986 14.73 -1.04 50.56
C ARG A 986 15.62 -0.08 49.75
N VAL A 987 16.39 0.76 50.43
CA VAL A 987 17.40 1.66 49.85
C VAL A 987 18.64 0.85 49.46
N SER A 988 19.05 0.90 48.18
CA SER A 988 20.29 0.28 47.70
C SER A 988 21.51 1.09 48.14
N THR A 989 22.46 0.48 48.85
CA THR A 989 23.74 1.13 49.22
C THR A 989 24.71 1.20 48.02
N PRO A 990 25.58 2.24 47.93
CA PRO A 990 26.60 2.33 46.88
C PRO A 990 27.61 1.18 46.95
N PRO A 991 28.11 0.67 45.81
CA PRO A 991 29.13 -0.38 45.79
C PRO A 991 30.47 0.10 46.40
N LYS A 992 31.14 -0.76 47.18
CA LYS A 992 32.49 -0.50 47.71
C LYS A 992 33.48 -0.26 46.55
N GLY A 993 34.18 0.87 46.56
CA GLY A 993 35.14 1.25 45.51
C GLY A 993 34.62 2.23 44.44
N LEU A 994 33.46 2.87 44.64
CA LEU A 994 32.95 3.93 43.77
C LEU A 994 33.94 5.12 43.69
N LEU A 995 34.38 5.47 42.48
CA LEU A 995 35.28 6.60 42.26
C LEU A 995 34.48 7.85 41.91
N ALA A 996 34.59 8.88 42.76
CA ALA A 996 34.00 10.20 42.48
C ALA A 996 34.77 10.91 41.36
N PRO A 997 34.08 11.61 40.44
CA PRO A 997 34.74 12.34 39.34
C PRO A 997 35.78 13.36 39.81
N SER A 998 35.52 14.00 40.96
CA SER A 998 36.33 15.05 41.58
C SER A 998 37.52 14.54 42.39
N LEU A 999 37.70 13.22 42.50
CA LEU A 999 38.82 12.65 43.24
C LEU A 999 40.15 13.01 42.53
N ARG A 1000 41.15 13.41 43.31
CA ARG A 1000 42.52 13.64 42.80
C ARG A 1000 43.20 12.29 42.52
N ILE A 1001 44.04 12.27 41.48
CA ILE A 1001 44.69 11.04 40.98
C ILE A 1001 45.58 10.40 42.07
N SER A 1002 46.21 11.19 42.93
CA SER A 1002 47.04 10.74 44.09
C SER A 1002 46.32 9.81 45.06
N LYS A 1003 44.99 9.86 45.11
CA LYS A 1003 44.18 9.04 46.04
C LYS A 1003 43.68 7.74 45.41
N VAL A 1004 44.02 7.45 44.16
CA VAL A 1004 43.64 6.20 43.49
C VAL A 1004 44.65 5.10 43.85
N PRO A 1005 44.22 3.97 44.45
CA PRO A 1005 45.13 2.88 44.81
C PRO A 1005 45.82 2.31 43.57
N GLY A 1006 47.15 2.17 43.61
CA GLY A 1006 47.94 1.49 42.56
C GLY A 1006 48.57 2.40 41.49
N LEU A 1007 48.43 3.73 41.58
CA LEU A 1007 49.15 4.70 40.74
C LEU A 1007 50.40 5.22 41.50
N GLY A 1008 51.61 4.94 40.98
CA GLY A 1008 52.86 5.44 41.58
C GLY A 1008 53.11 6.93 41.31
N LYS A 1009 53.94 7.59 42.14
CA LYS A 1009 54.26 9.04 42.05
C LYS A 1009 54.71 9.48 40.66
N ILE A 1010 55.52 8.66 39.97
CA ILE A 1010 56.04 8.95 38.62
C ILE A 1010 54.91 8.95 37.56
N THR A 1011 53.93 8.06 37.71
CA THR A 1011 52.78 7.97 36.80
C THR A 1011 51.84 9.15 36.99
N GLU A 1012 51.69 9.63 38.23
CA GLU A 1012 50.89 10.82 38.57
C GLU A 1012 51.46 12.11 37.93
N GLU A 1013 52.76 12.36 38.06
CA GLU A 1013 53.40 13.54 37.44
C GLU A 1013 53.25 13.56 35.91
N ARG A 1014 53.28 12.39 35.27
CA ARG A 1014 53.08 12.25 33.82
C ARG A 1014 51.64 12.47 33.40
N LEU A 1015 50.67 11.98 34.18
CA LEU A 1015 49.24 12.25 33.97
C LEU A 1015 48.93 13.76 34.12
N LEU A 1016 49.58 14.43 35.07
CA LEU A 1016 49.46 15.88 35.24
C LEU A 1016 50.04 16.65 34.03
N LYS A 1017 51.18 16.22 33.48
CA LYS A 1017 51.79 16.83 32.27
C LYS A 1017 50.89 16.76 31.04
N ILE A 1018 50.14 15.68 30.86
CA ILE A 1018 49.18 15.59 29.76
C ILE A 1018 47.86 16.29 30.08
N GLY A 1019 47.69 16.91 31.26
CA GLY A 1019 46.49 17.66 31.65
C GLY A 1019 45.35 16.80 32.19
N VAL A 1020 45.65 15.68 32.87
CA VAL A 1020 44.67 14.89 33.63
C VAL A 1020 44.89 15.25 35.11
N LYS A 1021 43.93 15.95 35.74
CA LYS A 1021 44.05 16.41 37.14
C LYS A 1021 43.16 15.60 38.08
N THR A 1022 42.02 15.11 37.57
CA THR A 1022 41.02 14.33 38.32
C THR A 1022 40.79 12.97 37.68
N VAL A 1023 40.24 12.02 38.44
CA VAL A 1023 39.87 10.70 37.92
C VAL A 1023 38.78 10.80 36.84
N GLY A 1024 37.92 11.82 36.89
CA GLY A 1024 36.93 12.09 35.84
C GLY A 1024 37.55 12.43 34.48
N ASP A 1025 38.73 13.06 34.46
CA ASP A 1025 39.42 13.43 33.22
C ASP A 1025 39.92 12.19 32.44
N ILE A 1026 40.12 11.08 33.13
CA ILE A 1026 40.51 9.79 32.53
C ILE A 1026 39.41 9.24 31.60
N TYR A 1027 38.13 9.53 31.90
CA TYR A 1027 37.01 9.12 31.04
C TYR A 1027 36.93 9.92 29.74
N LYS A 1028 37.31 11.21 29.78
CA LYS A 1028 37.20 12.13 28.64
C LYS A 1028 38.36 12.02 27.66
N LYS A 1029 39.51 11.49 28.08
CA LYS A 1029 40.75 11.45 27.28
C LYS A 1029 40.87 10.18 26.45
N ASP A 1030 41.54 10.27 25.31
CA ASP A 1030 41.77 9.13 24.42
C ASP A 1030 42.63 8.05 25.09
N ILE A 1031 42.26 6.78 24.92
CA ILE A 1031 42.93 5.64 25.55
C ILE A 1031 44.38 5.50 25.08
N ARG A 1032 44.69 5.82 23.81
CA ARG A 1032 46.07 5.77 23.27
C ARG A 1032 47.01 6.75 23.98
N LYS A 1033 46.52 7.96 24.26
CA LYS A 1033 47.29 9.00 24.96
C LYS A 1033 47.54 8.64 26.43
N LEU A 1034 46.63 7.88 27.04
CA LEU A 1034 46.74 7.40 28.42
C LEU A 1034 47.64 6.16 28.51
N ALA A 1035 47.59 5.25 27.52
CA ALA A 1035 48.38 4.01 27.47
C ALA A 1035 49.88 4.25 27.20
N ASN A 1036 50.23 5.37 26.55
CA ASN A 1036 51.63 5.76 26.33
C ASN A 1036 52.38 6.15 27.62
N ILE A 1037 51.69 6.21 28.77
CA ILE A 1037 52.31 6.50 30.07
C ILE A 1037 52.82 5.19 30.69
N LYS A 1038 54.15 5.06 30.79
CA LYS A 1038 54.83 3.91 31.41
C LYS A 1038 54.24 3.61 32.80
N GLY A 1039 53.70 2.40 32.99
CA GLY A 1039 53.07 1.93 34.24
C GLY A 1039 51.53 1.96 34.26
N LEU A 1040 50.87 2.37 33.18
CA LEU A 1040 49.41 2.38 33.06
C LEU A 1040 48.94 1.52 31.88
N ASP A 1041 48.50 0.30 32.18
CA ASP A 1041 48.01 -0.64 31.16
C ASP A 1041 46.57 -0.28 30.72
N GLU A 1042 46.23 -0.52 29.46
CA GLU A 1042 44.87 -0.24 28.92
C GLU A 1042 43.77 -0.93 29.73
N GLN A 1043 44.03 -2.13 30.24
CA GLN A 1043 43.08 -2.87 31.08
C GLN A 1043 42.79 -2.15 32.40
N LYS A 1044 43.82 -1.61 33.06
CA LYS A 1044 43.65 -0.83 34.30
C LYS A 1044 42.89 0.47 34.05
N ILE A 1045 43.12 1.13 32.91
CA ILE A 1045 42.37 2.34 32.51
C ILE A 1045 40.88 2.02 32.36
N ILE A 1046 40.56 0.90 31.70
CA ILE A 1046 39.17 0.47 31.49
C ILE A 1046 38.50 0.09 32.83
N GLU A 1047 39.24 -0.53 33.76
CA GLU A 1047 38.72 -0.82 35.10
C GLU A 1047 38.39 0.45 35.89
N ILE A 1048 39.26 1.46 35.85
CA ILE A 1048 38.99 2.77 36.47
C ILE A 1048 37.74 3.41 35.85
N ARG A 1049 37.61 3.38 34.51
CA ARG A 1049 36.42 3.92 33.81
C ARG A 1049 35.12 3.20 34.18
N LYS A 1050 35.19 1.90 34.45
CA LYS A 1050 34.03 1.08 34.89
C LYS A 1050 33.55 1.45 36.30
N MET A 1051 34.47 1.85 37.18
CA MET A 1051 34.20 2.15 38.60
C MET A 1051 33.87 3.62 38.87
N LEU A 1052 33.99 4.50 37.86
CA LEU A 1052 33.57 5.89 37.94
C LEU A 1052 32.06 6.04 38.18
N SER A 1053 31.69 7.08 38.93
CA SER A 1053 30.29 7.45 39.12
C SER A 1053 29.62 7.87 37.81
N VAL A 1054 28.31 7.63 37.69
CA VAL A 1054 27.50 8.03 36.52
C VAL A 1054 27.55 9.53 36.23
N GLU A 1055 27.92 10.37 37.22
CA GLU A 1055 28.08 11.82 37.06
C GLU A 1055 29.13 12.22 36.00
N VAL A 1056 30.07 11.34 35.65
CA VAL A 1056 31.05 11.62 34.58
C VAL A 1056 30.39 11.64 33.19
N LEU A 1057 29.22 11.01 33.04
CA LEU A 1057 28.55 10.86 31.76
C LEU A 1057 27.90 12.17 31.29
N PRO A 1058 27.93 12.46 29.98
CA PRO A 1058 27.33 13.67 29.45
C PRO A 1058 25.81 13.68 29.68
N HIS A 1059 25.25 14.86 29.96
CA HIS A 1059 23.83 15.09 30.23
C HIS A 1059 23.27 14.48 31.53
N ILE A 1060 24.13 14.01 32.45
CA ILE A 1060 23.70 13.59 33.80
C ILE A 1060 23.90 14.76 34.78
N THR A 1061 22.80 15.41 35.17
CA THR A 1061 22.80 16.45 36.22
C THR A 1061 22.75 15.83 37.61
N SER A 1062 23.00 16.63 38.66
CA SER A 1062 22.93 16.18 40.06
C SER A 1062 21.53 15.64 40.43
N ALA A 1063 20.46 16.17 39.85
CA ALA A 1063 19.10 15.67 40.00
C ALA A 1063 18.91 14.28 39.35
N ILE A 1064 19.36 14.12 38.10
CA ILE A 1064 19.30 12.84 37.38
C ILE A 1064 20.14 11.77 38.08
N LYS A 1065 21.30 12.14 38.64
CA LYS A 1065 22.14 11.26 39.46
C LYS A 1065 21.39 10.75 40.69
N LYS A 1066 20.66 11.61 41.41
CA LYS A 1066 19.86 11.19 42.59
C LYS A 1066 18.79 10.17 42.20
N GLU A 1067 18.11 10.38 41.08
CA GLU A 1067 17.11 9.43 40.57
C GLU A 1067 17.74 8.10 40.11
N LEU A 1068 18.89 8.14 39.42
CA LEU A 1068 19.62 6.93 39.03
C LEU A 1068 20.09 6.12 40.25
N ASN A 1069 20.57 6.82 41.29
CA ASN A 1069 20.97 6.20 42.56
C ASN A 1069 19.77 5.57 43.27
N ALA A 1070 18.60 6.23 43.29
CA ALA A 1070 17.36 5.67 43.84
C ALA A 1070 16.91 4.39 43.12
N VAL A 1071 17.27 4.26 41.84
CA VAL A 1071 17.00 3.10 40.98
C VAL A 1071 18.12 2.03 41.05
N GLY A 1072 19.16 2.28 41.87
CA GLY A 1072 20.28 1.38 42.16
C GLY A 1072 21.42 1.41 41.13
N ILE A 1073 21.57 2.51 40.40
CA ILE A 1073 22.60 2.70 39.36
C ILE A 1073 23.56 3.81 39.79
N PHE A 1074 24.76 3.41 40.22
CA PHE A 1074 25.78 4.32 40.78
C PHE A 1074 27.01 4.49 39.89
N THR A 1075 27.42 3.44 39.16
CA THR A 1075 28.64 3.44 38.32
C THR A 1075 28.34 3.46 36.81
N VAL A 1076 29.32 3.88 36.00
CA VAL A 1076 29.24 3.85 34.53
C VAL A 1076 28.99 2.42 34.00
N LYS A 1077 29.64 1.41 34.59
CA LYS A 1077 29.41 -0.01 34.25
C LYS A 1077 27.97 -0.44 34.55
N GLN A 1078 27.41 -0.01 35.69
CA GLN A 1078 26.02 -0.29 36.04
C GLN A 1078 25.06 0.40 35.06
N PHE A 1079 25.35 1.62 34.63
CA PHE A 1079 24.54 2.34 33.63
C PHE A 1079 24.54 1.63 32.27
N GLN A 1080 25.71 1.14 31.82
CA GLN A 1080 25.83 0.36 30.58
C GLN A 1080 25.02 -0.95 30.66
N ASN A 1081 25.11 -1.66 31.79
CA ASN A 1081 24.52 -2.99 31.98
C ASN A 1081 23.03 -2.94 32.34
N ALA A 1082 22.51 -1.80 32.80
CA ALA A 1082 21.09 -1.65 33.10
C ALA A 1082 20.24 -1.90 31.84
N LYS A 1083 18.95 -2.23 31.98
CA LYS A 1083 18.04 -2.26 30.83
C LYS A 1083 17.73 -0.84 30.36
N ILE A 1084 17.64 -0.61 29.04
CA ILE A 1084 17.37 0.73 28.49
C ILE A 1084 16.09 1.31 29.11
N ALA A 1085 15.03 0.50 29.22
CA ALA A 1085 13.77 0.90 29.85
C ALA A 1085 13.93 1.38 31.31
N LYS A 1086 14.87 0.79 32.07
CA LYS A 1086 15.14 1.17 33.47
C LYS A 1086 15.89 2.50 33.56
N THR A 1087 16.83 2.76 32.64
CA THR A 1087 17.56 4.04 32.55
C THR A 1087 16.76 5.14 31.88
N SER A 1088 15.84 4.81 30.97
CA SER A 1088 15.02 5.79 30.24
C SER A 1088 13.73 6.18 30.96
N ALA A 1089 13.40 5.50 32.05
CA ALA A 1089 12.30 5.85 32.95
C ALA A 1089 12.68 6.96 33.93
N VAL A 1090 13.99 7.28 34.05
CA VAL A 1090 14.49 8.39 34.87
C VAL A 1090 14.15 9.72 34.19
N LYS A 1091 13.57 10.65 34.94
CA LYS A 1091 13.07 11.92 34.39
C LYS A 1091 14.25 12.73 33.86
N GLY A 1092 14.17 13.13 32.59
CA GLY A 1092 15.26 13.82 31.89
C GLY A 1092 16.21 12.91 31.08
N LEU A 1093 16.11 11.58 31.20
CA LEU A 1093 16.86 10.63 30.37
C LEU A 1093 15.93 9.93 29.36
N GLY A 1094 15.76 10.52 28.18
CA GLY A 1094 15.00 9.89 27.09
C GLY A 1094 15.73 8.69 26.46
N VAL A 1095 14.98 7.81 25.78
CA VAL A 1095 15.53 6.60 25.11
C VAL A 1095 16.66 6.93 24.14
N LYS A 1096 16.55 8.05 23.40
CA LYS A 1096 17.59 8.52 22.48
C LYS A 1096 18.87 8.91 23.23
N THR A 1097 18.74 9.72 24.28
CA THR A 1097 19.86 10.17 25.13
C THR A 1097 20.59 8.98 25.78
N VAL A 1098 19.84 8.02 26.33
CA VAL A 1098 20.39 6.79 26.92
C VAL A 1098 21.17 5.96 25.89
N LYS A 1099 20.66 5.83 24.65
CA LYS A 1099 21.36 5.13 23.57
C LYS A 1099 22.67 5.83 23.18
N THR A 1100 22.67 7.16 23.09
CA THR A 1100 23.87 7.96 22.80
C THR A 1100 24.92 7.81 23.91
N ILE A 1101 24.52 7.95 25.18
CA ILE A 1101 25.40 7.76 26.34
C ILE A 1101 26.02 6.35 26.33
N ARG A 1102 25.23 5.30 26.05
CA ARG A 1102 25.74 3.93 25.97
C ARG A 1102 26.72 3.71 24.83
N LYS A 1103 26.49 4.31 23.67
CA LYS A 1103 27.43 4.26 22.54
C LYS A 1103 28.79 4.85 22.95
N ASN A 1104 28.78 5.97 23.67
CA ASN A 1104 29.99 6.61 24.17
C ASN A 1104 30.71 5.76 25.24
N ILE A 1105 29.95 5.12 26.14
CA ILE A 1105 30.52 4.18 27.13
C ILE A 1105 31.18 2.98 26.45
N ILE A 1106 30.52 2.39 25.44
CA ILE A 1106 31.07 1.25 24.69
C ILE A 1106 32.39 1.64 24.01
N HIS A 1107 32.46 2.83 23.41
CA HIS A 1107 33.70 3.32 22.82
C HIS A 1107 34.79 3.55 23.88
N ALA A 1108 34.43 4.11 25.05
CA ALA A 1108 35.36 4.33 26.15
C ALA A 1108 35.87 3.04 26.85
N PHE A 1109 35.19 1.91 26.65
CA PHE A 1109 35.54 0.60 27.23
C PHE A 1109 36.33 -0.32 26.29
N LYS A 1110 36.63 0.13 25.07
CA LYS A 1110 37.43 -0.60 24.09
C LYS A 1110 38.92 -0.28 24.22
N THR A 1111 39.75 -1.28 23.93
CA THR A 1111 41.21 -1.15 23.78
C THR A 1111 41.56 -0.41 22.49
N SER A 1112 42.81 0.07 22.37
CA SER A 1112 43.26 0.77 21.16
C SER A 1112 43.17 -0.12 19.90
N ALA A 1113 43.51 -1.42 20.04
CA ALA A 1113 43.42 -2.42 18.96
C ALA A 1113 41.98 -2.74 18.55
N GLU A 1114 41.03 -2.77 19.49
CA GLU A 1114 39.61 -2.96 19.16
C GLU A 1114 39.01 -1.77 18.42
N LEU A 1115 39.54 -0.56 18.64
CA LEU A 1115 39.11 0.66 17.97
C LEU A 1115 39.63 0.78 16.53
N GLU A 1116 40.73 0.12 16.17
CA GLU A 1116 41.24 0.11 14.77
C GLU A 1116 40.50 -0.86 13.86
N ASN A 1117 39.87 -1.88 14.44
CA ASN A 1117 39.08 -2.87 13.72
C ASN A 1117 37.61 -2.45 13.47
N LEU A 1118 37.21 -1.24 13.88
CA LEU A 1118 35.85 -0.67 13.78
C LEU A 1118 35.84 0.56 12.89
#